data_AF-A0A2P6TY58-F1
#
_entry.id   AF-A0A2P6TY58-F1
#
_cell.length_a   1.000
_cell.length_b   1.000
_cell.length_c   1.000
_cell.angle_alpha   90.00
_cell.angle_beta   90.00
_cell.angle_gamma   90.00
#
_symmetry.space_group_name_H-M   'P 1'
#
loop_
_entity.id
_entity.type
_entity.pdbx_description
1 polymer ?
#
loop_
_entity_poly.entity_id
_entity_poly.type
_entity_poly.pdbx_seq_one_letter_code
_entity_poly.pdbx_strand_id
1 'polypeptide(L)'
;MVETKTISGEGTPLSKPAPASTHTFGAGHIAPHPAIRKDAVDVDSFLAEHQVYTREYLESVRPMHRNPNKASCGCWRGTLGTADSLTEFGLAKRMLFFCSVGTASGAAGAVVNHALAMLRNKPDNGWVHTSLANGECVRCHGGILSTLTQPPLPARLFQLGFQVVMFFQLLLVYALAPSVALAYDAYRAEEQVFNYSQAIRLIESGRFKSWKGSRAPGLAVAFYALPEGSLVRDTLLRMRADEACIHHLNIVLADLTPGSKASLQGQQQGNAGQAAHLLPCGCSPKWMLAQLFGVSFNTVFSLYSLEVQQRVLRTNHVVKAAMTQHAQAWLAGVDAVQLAFQLDFPPCVLMRRLLEHLQLGLAKERITRVLRQPETLPQLVAPEALRQLATAVLAAQAAAAAAAGSENCSRGSGSYAGGSTAPAGATADAAAAAAAGGGSAAEPSPEQLEQLLARLQRDVEACVLCDRVYSPASDAMRHSAGHEYEEKLNAALQAAGVAFWTEDQLRSKGYHKTPDARLQVPIAVQGRIVNWIDSKATFGDDKLHRQQTADQYERYVNRFGPGLVIYWHGYLADLNRDDNVLLMDRFPTAEEIAVAVAQQPIPEPGQGEVLVRMKLRPCNPADLFSVQGVYPGFKPDSLPAVPGLEGMGVVEKNGPGANKFKEGQRVTAAPFPSVVKGQGTWQQYLSVPEAALLPVPDNVSDEAAAQFFVNPVTAVGFYRVLGVPKGEWLLSNAASSTLGRMVIQLGKKWGVKTINLVRSSHHVEELKALGADEVIVTSEEDLVQRVKEITGGKGAYGALECVGGDITGKVVEATRDNGEVLIYGAMAAFDFTCPIPPLLFRGVKLHGFWLAPFLGSLTGDQRRKLLEEIMTLLGDGSISPYTGTHFPLDKASDAISETAKPRRGGKCFIEG
;
A
#
# COMPACT_ATOMS: atom_id res chain seq x y z
N MET A 1 41.51 6.06 29.85
CA MET A 1 41.37 7.42 30.39
C MET A 1 39.89 7.76 30.37
N VAL A 2 39.21 7.55 31.50
CA VAL A 2 37.81 7.94 31.72
C VAL A 2 37.87 8.93 32.87
N GLU A 3 37.53 10.19 32.63
CA GLU A 3 37.45 11.20 33.68
C GLU A 3 36.27 10.87 34.60
N THR A 4 36.60 10.35 35.78
CA THR A 4 35.70 10.31 36.93
C THR A 4 35.61 11.71 37.53
N LYS A 5 34.52 12.43 37.26
CA LYS A 5 34.13 13.60 38.08
C LYS A 5 33.35 13.12 39.29
N THR A 6 34.07 12.99 40.40
CA THR A 6 33.54 12.98 41.76
C THR A 6 32.87 14.34 42.02
N ILE A 7 31.57 14.34 42.36
CA ILE A 7 30.90 15.52 42.92
C ILE A 7 30.89 15.35 44.43
N SER A 8 31.83 16.00 45.09
CA SER A 8 31.80 16.32 46.52
C SER A 8 30.72 17.37 46.80
N GLY A 9 30.11 17.30 47.99
CA GLY A 9 29.08 18.23 48.42
C GLY A 9 29.59 19.66 48.56
N GLU A 10 28.89 20.59 47.92
CA GLU A 10 28.47 21.88 48.45
C GLU A 10 27.49 22.50 47.43
N GLY A 11 26.43 23.13 47.94
CA GLY A 11 25.22 23.44 47.19
C GLY A 11 25.41 24.35 45.98
N THR A 12 24.87 23.92 44.84
CA THR A 12 24.44 24.80 43.76
C THR A 12 22.94 24.61 43.57
N PRO A 13 22.10 25.66 43.61
CA PRO A 13 20.67 25.50 43.35
C PRO A 13 20.51 25.02 41.91
N LEU A 14 19.80 23.91 41.71
CA LEU A 14 19.35 23.48 40.40
C LEU A 14 18.67 24.68 39.72
N SER A 15 19.20 25.08 38.56
CA SER A 15 18.58 26.11 37.73
C SER A 15 17.12 25.73 37.46
N LYS A 16 16.22 26.71 37.56
CA LYS A 16 14.80 26.53 37.26
C LYS A 16 14.66 25.86 35.88
N PRO A 17 13.87 24.78 35.74
CA PRO A 17 13.54 24.25 34.44
C PRO A 17 12.84 25.32 33.61
N ALA A 18 13.15 25.36 32.31
CA ALA A 18 12.46 26.21 31.35
C ALA A 18 10.94 25.94 31.41
N PRO A 19 10.07 26.95 31.22
CA PRO A 19 8.64 26.76 31.28
C PRO A 19 8.21 25.71 30.25
N ALA A 20 7.39 24.76 30.71
CA ALA A 20 6.82 23.70 29.89
C ALA A 20 6.18 24.29 28.62
N SER A 21 6.46 23.68 27.47
CA SER A 21 5.76 24.01 26.22
C SER A 21 4.26 23.81 26.43
N THR A 22 3.48 24.81 26.02
CA THR A 22 2.03 24.95 26.25
C THR A 22 1.16 24.02 25.42
N HIS A 23 1.68 22.88 24.96
CA HIS A 23 0.88 21.84 24.32
C HIS A 23 0.94 20.54 25.13
N THR A 24 -0.24 20.21 25.67
CA THR A 24 -0.68 18.93 26.25
C THR A 24 -0.12 18.47 27.60
N PHE A 25 -0.66 19.01 28.72
CA PHE A 25 -0.92 18.22 29.94
C PHE A 25 -2.11 18.82 30.71
N GLY A 26 -3.33 18.54 30.21
CA GLY A 26 -4.58 18.70 30.95
C GLY A 26 -4.96 17.40 31.66
N ALA A 27 -5.68 17.51 32.78
CA ALA A 27 -6.13 16.44 33.68
C ALA A 27 -6.29 15.03 33.05
N GLY A 28 -5.54 14.03 33.54
CA GLY A 28 -5.92 12.61 33.40
C GLY A 28 -5.00 11.67 32.59
N HIS A 29 -3.89 12.16 32.03
CA HIS A 29 -3.10 11.43 31.03
C HIS A 29 -1.61 11.38 31.39
N ILE A 30 -0.97 10.20 31.42
CA ILE A 30 0.41 10.08 31.94
C ILE A 30 1.18 8.89 31.28
N ALA A 31 2.49 9.05 30.94
CA ALA A 31 3.30 8.14 30.06
C ALA A 31 4.27 7.15 30.80
N PRO A 32 4.67 5.98 30.22
CA PRO A 32 5.69 5.06 30.78
C PRO A 32 7.16 5.39 30.39
N HIS A 33 8.10 4.61 30.94
CA HIS A 33 9.56 4.82 31.06
C HIS A 33 10.36 5.32 29.82
N PRO A 34 11.32 6.26 29.99
CA PRO A 34 12.30 6.68 28.96
C PRO A 34 13.61 5.89 29.08
N ALA A 35 13.81 4.85 28.27
CA ALA A 35 15.07 4.09 28.25
C ALA A 35 15.79 4.17 26.89
N ILE A 36 15.85 5.33 26.24
CA ILE A 36 16.75 5.62 25.09
C ILE A 36 17.22 7.08 25.20
N ARG A 37 18.52 7.32 25.00
CA ARG A 37 19.11 8.66 25.03
C ARG A 37 18.61 9.51 23.83
N LYS A 38 18.54 10.83 24.03
CA LYS A 38 18.10 11.86 23.05
C LYS A 38 18.86 11.84 21.72
N ASP A 39 19.99 11.16 21.66
CA ASP A 39 20.98 11.22 20.59
C ASP A 39 20.78 10.17 19.48
N ALA A 40 19.82 9.25 19.60
CA ALA A 40 19.67 8.13 18.66
C ALA A 40 18.36 8.10 17.84
N VAL A 41 17.35 8.92 18.18
CA VAL A 41 16.04 8.93 17.52
C VAL A 41 15.52 10.37 17.51
N ASP A 42 14.89 10.78 16.41
CA ASP A 42 14.13 12.02 16.34
C ASP A 42 13.13 12.09 17.51
N VAL A 43 13.36 13.04 18.42
CA VAL A 43 12.68 13.14 19.71
C VAL A 43 11.17 13.37 19.52
N ASP A 44 10.79 14.02 18.42
CA ASP A 44 9.40 14.31 18.11
C ASP A 44 8.65 13.06 17.61
N SER A 45 9.30 12.20 16.82
CA SER A 45 8.78 10.86 16.44
C SER A 45 8.69 9.92 17.66
N PHE A 46 9.66 9.97 18.57
CA PHE A 46 9.68 9.16 19.79
C PHE A 46 8.53 9.50 20.75
N LEU A 47 8.20 10.79 20.92
CA LEU A 47 7.15 11.25 21.84
C LEU A 47 5.72 11.06 21.28
N ALA A 48 5.53 11.06 19.97
CA ALA A 48 4.24 10.76 19.33
C ALA A 48 3.78 9.29 19.51
N GLU A 49 4.71 8.39 19.85
CA GLU A 49 4.51 6.95 19.78
C GLU A 49 4.54 6.21 21.13
N HIS A 50 4.80 6.91 22.25
CA HIS A 50 4.63 6.33 23.59
C HIS A 50 3.15 6.30 23.99
N GLN A 51 2.72 5.23 24.67
CA GLN A 51 1.34 5.14 25.18
C GLN A 51 1.14 6.15 26.30
N VAL A 52 0.29 7.14 26.05
CA VAL A 52 -0.30 7.95 27.10
C VAL A 52 -1.42 7.10 27.70
N TYR A 53 -1.21 6.57 28.90
CA TYR A 53 -2.24 5.80 29.60
C TYR A 53 -3.17 6.76 30.32
N THR A 54 -4.47 6.60 30.09
CA THR A 54 -5.48 7.25 30.93
C THR A 54 -5.40 6.68 32.35
N ARG A 55 -5.75 7.49 33.34
CA ARG A 55 -5.84 7.04 34.74
C ARG A 55 -6.78 5.83 34.87
N GLU A 56 -7.86 5.83 34.11
CA GLU A 56 -8.88 4.78 34.03
C GLU A 56 -8.32 3.46 33.45
N TYR A 57 -7.52 3.52 32.38
CA TYR A 57 -6.84 2.33 31.85
C TYR A 57 -5.91 1.72 32.89
N LEU A 58 -5.09 2.56 33.54
CA LEU A 58 -4.16 2.10 34.56
C LEU A 58 -4.89 1.37 35.67
N GLU A 59 -6.09 1.83 36.06
CA GLU A 59 -6.96 1.25 37.07
C GLU A 59 -7.55 -0.11 36.65
N SER A 60 -7.75 -0.34 35.35
CA SER A 60 -8.35 -1.55 34.77
C SER A 60 -7.44 -2.79 34.68
N VAL A 61 -6.10 -2.63 34.80
CA VAL A 61 -5.12 -3.73 34.63
C VAL A 61 -5.33 -4.83 35.69
N ARG A 62 -5.60 -6.06 35.24
CA ARG A 62 -5.80 -7.25 36.09
C ARG A 62 -4.71 -8.31 35.85
N PRO A 63 -4.34 -9.12 36.87
CA PRO A 63 -3.49 -10.30 36.67
C PRO A 63 -4.21 -11.33 35.78
N MET A 64 -3.52 -11.95 34.82
CA MET A 64 -4.13 -12.90 33.88
C MET A 64 -4.10 -14.36 34.35
N HIS A 65 -3.28 -14.67 35.36
CA HIS A 65 -3.00 -16.01 35.91
C HIS A 65 -2.89 -17.10 34.84
N ARG A 66 -1.95 -16.96 33.90
CA ARG A 66 -1.45 -18.13 33.17
C ARG A 66 -0.37 -18.80 33.99
N ASN A 67 -0.68 -19.93 34.62
CA ASN A 67 0.36 -20.78 35.21
C ASN A 67 1.33 -21.21 34.10
N PRO A 68 2.64 -20.93 34.20
CA PRO A 68 3.61 -21.62 33.35
C PRO A 68 3.47 -23.13 33.58
N ASN A 69 3.71 -23.94 32.54
CA ASN A 69 3.58 -25.39 32.58
C ASN A 69 4.16 -25.95 33.89
N LYS A 70 3.36 -26.76 34.60
CA LYS A 70 3.48 -27.15 36.02
C LYS A 70 4.82 -27.76 36.47
N ALA A 71 5.80 -27.93 35.60
CA ALA A 71 7.03 -28.64 35.89
C ALA A 71 8.16 -27.79 36.52
N SER A 72 8.13 -26.45 36.45
CA SER A 72 9.32 -25.64 36.81
C SER A 72 9.18 -24.69 38.01
N CYS A 73 7.97 -24.43 38.52
CA CYS A 73 7.76 -23.41 39.57
C CYS A 73 7.40 -23.97 40.96
N GLY A 74 7.33 -25.30 41.13
CA GLY A 74 6.93 -25.93 42.40
C GLY A 74 7.83 -25.60 43.60
N CYS A 75 9.09 -25.25 43.36
CA CYS A 75 10.08 -25.05 44.43
C CYS A 75 9.96 -23.69 45.16
N TRP A 76 9.19 -22.72 44.66
CA TRP A 76 9.28 -21.33 45.14
C TRP A 76 7.98 -20.74 45.69
N ARG A 77 6.89 -21.53 45.75
CA ARG A 77 5.65 -21.15 46.47
C ARG A 77 5.81 -21.15 48.01
N GLY A 78 6.85 -21.78 48.54
CA GLY A 78 6.99 -22.07 49.96
C GLY A 78 7.51 -20.93 50.84
N THR A 79 8.09 -19.85 50.28
CA THR A 79 8.88 -18.89 51.07
C THR A 79 8.17 -17.60 51.48
N LEU A 80 6.99 -17.27 50.91
CA LEU A 80 6.26 -16.04 51.22
C LEU A 80 4.75 -16.32 51.19
N GLY A 81 4.11 -16.37 52.36
CA GLY A 81 2.73 -16.82 52.58
C GLY A 81 1.62 -16.14 51.76
N THR A 82 0.39 -16.62 51.93
CA THR A 82 -0.82 -16.13 51.24
C THR A 82 -1.15 -14.68 51.62
N ALA A 83 -1.44 -13.87 50.60
CA ALA A 83 -1.43 -12.40 50.70
C ALA A 83 -2.56 -11.78 51.56
N ASP A 84 -3.63 -12.53 51.83
CA ASP A 84 -4.81 -12.02 52.54
C ASP A 84 -4.58 -11.69 54.03
N SER A 85 -3.40 -11.99 54.57
CA SER A 85 -3.00 -11.71 55.98
C SER A 85 -1.87 -10.67 56.15
N LEU A 86 -1.43 -10.01 55.08
CA LEU A 86 -0.22 -9.16 55.13
C LEU A 86 -0.48 -7.73 55.67
N THR A 87 0.37 -7.31 56.61
CA THR A 87 0.48 -5.91 57.09
C THR A 87 1.12 -5.01 56.02
N GLU A 88 1.02 -3.68 56.17
CA GLU A 88 1.70 -2.68 55.31
C GLU A 88 3.17 -3.06 55.06
N PHE A 89 3.89 -3.38 56.15
CA PHE A 89 5.29 -3.79 56.11
C PHE A 89 5.50 -5.15 55.43
N GLY A 90 4.58 -6.10 55.62
CA GLY A 90 4.64 -7.43 55.00
C GLY A 90 4.50 -7.39 53.48
N LEU A 91 3.54 -6.61 52.98
CA LEU A 91 3.32 -6.46 51.53
C LEU A 91 4.47 -5.67 50.88
N ALA A 92 4.96 -4.62 51.53
CA ALA A 92 6.09 -3.85 51.00
C ALA A 92 7.39 -4.65 50.96
N LYS A 93 7.65 -5.51 51.96
CA LYS A 93 8.77 -6.47 51.94
C LYS A 93 8.65 -7.46 50.78
N ARG A 94 7.45 -7.95 50.48
CA ARG A 94 7.16 -8.80 49.32
C ARG A 94 7.45 -8.07 48.01
N MET A 95 7.00 -6.82 47.86
CA MET A 95 7.28 -6.03 46.66
C MET A 95 8.78 -5.78 46.44
N LEU A 96 9.51 -5.42 47.50
CA LEU A 96 10.96 -5.23 47.47
C LEU A 96 11.73 -6.50 47.11
N PHE A 97 11.24 -7.65 47.58
CA PHE A 97 11.78 -8.95 47.21
C PHE A 97 11.68 -9.19 45.70
N PHE A 98 10.49 -9.04 45.12
CA PHE A 98 10.29 -9.21 43.67
C PHE A 98 11.04 -8.17 42.83
N CYS A 99 11.21 -6.94 43.32
CA CYS A 99 12.04 -5.94 42.65
C CYS A 99 13.52 -6.35 42.64
N SER A 100 14.00 -6.96 43.74
CA SER A 100 15.38 -7.41 43.86
C SER A 100 15.68 -8.58 42.92
N VAL A 101 14.75 -9.54 42.81
CA VAL A 101 14.85 -10.63 41.84
C VAL A 101 14.87 -10.10 40.40
N GLY A 102 13.95 -9.19 40.05
CA GLY A 102 13.87 -8.65 38.69
C GLY A 102 15.10 -7.84 38.29
N THR A 103 15.68 -7.07 39.23
CA THR A 103 16.94 -6.35 39.02
C THR A 103 18.10 -7.32 38.73
N ALA A 104 18.23 -8.38 39.56
CA ALA A 104 19.27 -9.40 39.38
C ALA A 104 19.09 -10.16 38.05
N SER A 105 17.85 -10.44 37.67
CA SER A 105 17.54 -11.15 36.43
C SER A 105 17.90 -10.36 35.18
N GLY A 106 17.53 -9.06 35.12
CA GLY A 106 17.88 -8.21 33.99
C GLY A 106 19.39 -8.06 33.79
N ALA A 107 20.14 -7.92 34.89
CA ALA A 107 21.60 -7.87 34.84
C ALA A 107 22.21 -9.22 34.40
N ALA A 108 21.73 -10.34 34.95
CA ALA A 108 22.23 -11.67 34.62
C ALA A 108 21.96 -12.02 33.13
N GLY A 109 20.76 -11.75 32.65
CA GLY A 109 20.38 -11.95 31.25
C GLY A 109 21.26 -11.13 30.29
N ALA A 110 21.53 -9.88 30.62
CA ALA A 110 22.40 -9.02 29.82
C ALA A 110 23.85 -9.54 29.74
N VAL A 111 24.43 -9.93 30.88
CA VAL A 111 25.81 -10.45 30.94
C VAL A 111 25.93 -11.76 30.14
N VAL A 112 24.98 -12.69 30.32
CA VAL A 112 24.98 -13.96 29.59
C VAL A 112 24.80 -13.74 28.09
N ASN A 113 23.81 -12.92 27.69
CA ASN A 113 23.56 -12.66 26.27
C ASN A 113 24.74 -11.95 25.60
N HIS A 114 25.41 -11.03 26.30
CA HIS A 114 26.64 -10.40 25.81
C HIS A 114 27.78 -11.40 25.64
N ALA A 115 28.02 -12.25 26.66
CA ALA A 115 29.04 -13.29 26.59
C ALA A 115 28.76 -14.30 25.47
N LEU A 116 27.51 -14.73 25.31
CA LEU A 116 27.10 -15.63 24.24
C LEU A 116 27.21 -14.99 22.86
N ALA A 117 26.88 -13.71 22.71
CA ALA A 117 27.04 -12.97 21.46
C ALA A 117 28.51 -12.90 21.03
N MET A 118 29.41 -12.60 21.98
CA MET A 118 30.86 -12.59 21.76
C MET A 118 31.40 -13.99 21.44
N LEU A 119 31.05 -15.00 22.23
CA LEU A 119 31.48 -16.39 22.01
C LEU A 119 31.00 -16.96 20.67
N ARG A 120 29.80 -16.57 20.23
CA ARG A 120 29.18 -17.06 18.98
C ARG A 120 29.51 -16.18 17.77
N ASN A 121 30.18 -15.05 17.98
CA ASN A 121 30.41 -14.00 16.98
C ASN A 121 29.13 -13.64 16.20
N LYS A 122 28.04 -13.37 16.93
CA LYS A 122 26.72 -13.05 16.37
C LYS A 122 26.13 -11.82 17.06
N PRO A 123 25.32 -11.01 16.36
CA PRO A 123 24.58 -9.93 16.99
C PRO A 123 23.61 -10.49 18.05
N ASP A 124 23.44 -9.76 19.16
CA ASP A 124 22.52 -10.11 20.25
C ASP A 124 21.07 -9.75 19.92
N ASN A 125 20.84 -9.08 18.78
CA ASN A 125 19.53 -8.67 18.29
C ASN A 125 18.72 -7.84 19.32
N GLY A 126 19.40 -7.01 20.12
CA GLY A 126 18.79 -6.13 21.12
C GLY A 126 18.47 -6.78 22.47
N TRP A 127 18.74 -8.08 22.65
CA TRP A 127 18.43 -8.81 23.87
C TRP A 127 19.19 -8.30 25.09
N VAL A 128 20.46 -7.88 24.92
CA VAL A 128 21.26 -7.32 26.01
C VAL A 128 20.64 -6.02 26.50
N HIS A 129 20.24 -5.16 25.58
CA HIS A 129 19.60 -3.88 25.90
C HIS A 129 18.27 -4.08 26.61
N THR A 130 17.43 -5.00 26.13
CA THR A 130 16.12 -5.28 26.74
C THR A 130 16.23 -5.84 28.14
N SER A 131 17.15 -6.77 28.39
CA SER A 131 17.38 -7.31 29.74
C SER A 131 17.88 -6.22 30.71
N LEU A 132 18.77 -5.33 30.26
CA LEU A 132 19.23 -4.20 31.08
C LEU A 132 18.12 -3.20 31.37
N ALA A 133 17.31 -2.84 30.37
CA ALA A 133 16.20 -1.89 30.53
C ALA A 133 15.15 -2.43 31.52
N ASN A 134 14.81 -3.72 31.44
CA ASN A 134 13.94 -4.38 32.42
C ASN A 134 14.55 -4.32 33.83
N GLY A 135 15.85 -4.64 33.96
CA GLY A 135 16.56 -4.59 35.23
C GLY A 135 16.58 -3.18 35.83
N GLU A 136 16.80 -2.16 35.01
CA GLU A 136 16.82 -0.75 35.43
C GLU A 136 15.44 -0.27 35.88
N CYS A 137 14.39 -0.58 35.13
CA CYS A 137 13.02 -0.22 35.47
C CYS A 137 12.64 -0.77 36.86
N VAL A 138 12.91 -2.06 37.08
CA VAL A 138 12.57 -2.75 38.34
C VAL A 138 13.51 -2.33 39.49
N ARG A 139 14.74 -1.90 39.19
CA ARG A 139 15.63 -1.27 40.18
C ARG A 139 15.05 0.03 40.70
N CYS A 140 14.53 0.87 39.80
CA CYS A 140 13.85 2.12 40.15
C CYS A 140 12.59 1.86 40.98
N HIS A 141 11.79 0.84 40.65
CA HIS A 141 10.68 0.37 41.50
C HIS A 141 11.18 0.08 42.94
N GLY A 142 12.27 -0.68 43.07
CA GLY A 142 12.87 -1.00 44.37
C GLY A 142 13.36 0.23 45.14
N GLY A 143 13.93 1.23 44.46
CA GLY A 143 14.35 2.50 45.06
C GLY A 143 13.19 3.35 45.57
N ILE A 144 12.10 3.41 44.80
CA ILE A 144 10.85 4.08 45.18
C ILE A 144 10.26 3.43 46.44
N LEU A 145 10.14 2.10 46.44
CA LEU A 145 9.62 1.34 47.58
C LEU A 145 10.52 1.43 48.82
N SER A 146 11.84 1.51 48.64
CA SER A 146 12.80 1.69 49.74
C SER A 146 12.66 3.07 50.39
N THR A 147 12.30 4.09 49.62
CA THR A 147 12.00 5.44 50.14
C THR A 147 10.74 5.43 51.01
N LEU A 148 9.74 4.60 50.65
CA LEU A 148 8.49 4.46 51.40
C LEU A 148 8.62 3.61 52.68
N THR A 149 9.51 2.62 52.68
CA THR A 149 9.62 1.62 53.76
C THR A 149 10.78 1.84 54.71
N GLN A 150 11.79 2.63 54.31
CA GLN A 150 13.02 2.92 55.06
C GLN A 150 13.60 1.68 55.78
N PRO A 151 13.99 0.62 55.04
CA PRO A 151 14.45 -0.62 55.65
C PRO A 151 15.68 -0.38 56.55
N PRO A 152 15.79 -1.03 57.71
CA PRO A 152 16.96 -0.92 58.58
C PRO A 152 18.21 -1.53 57.93
N LEU A 153 19.40 -1.16 58.38
CA LEU A 153 20.67 -1.60 57.79
C LEU A 153 20.78 -3.14 57.63
N PRO A 154 20.39 -3.98 58.61
CA PRO A 154 20.43 -5.44 58.43
C PRO A 154 19.55 -5.95 57.29
N ALA A 155 18.38 -5.33 57.07
CA ALA A 155 17.48 -5.69 55.98
C ALA A 155 18.06 -5.29 54.61
N ARG A 156 18.75 -4.15 54.53
CA ARG A 156 19.48 -3.72 53.32
C ARG A 156 20.65 -4.64 52.99
N LEU A 157 21.43 -5.05 54.00
CA LEU A 157 22.53 -6.00 53.84
C LEU A 157 22.02 -7.38 53.41
N PHE A 158 20.91 -7.84 53.99
CA PHE A 158 20.25 -9.07 53.56
C PHE A 158 19.79 -8.97 52.09
N GLN A 159 19.14 -7.87 51.71
CA GLN A 159 18.67 -7.64 50.35
C GLN A 159 19.84 -7.63 49.35
N LEU A 160 20.95 -6.99 49.69
CA LEU A 160 22.17 -7.00 48.87
C LEU A 160 22.73 -8.43 48.71
N GLY A 161 22.90 -9.16 49.83
CA GLY A 161 23.38 -10.54 49.78
C GLY A 161 22.45 -11.45 48.96
N PHE A 162 21.13 -11.26 49.09
CA PHE A 162 20.13 -11.98 48.33
C PHE A 162 20.20 -11.66 46.82
N GLN A 163 20.38 -10.40 46.44
CA GLN A 163 20.57 -10.00 45.04
C GLN A 163 21.81 -10.66 44.42
N VAL A 164 22.92 -10.75 45.17
CA VAL A 164 24.13 -11.44 44.72
C VAL A 164 23.85 -12.93 44.48
N VAL A 165 23.19 -13.61 45.42
CA VAL A 165 22.81 -15.02 45.26
C VAL A 165 21.90 -15.23 44.05
N MET A 166 20.85 -14.40 43.92
CA MET A 166 19.91 -14.48 42.79
C MET A 166 20.59 -14.18 41.46
N PHE A 167 21.51 -13.23 41.41
CA PHE A 167 22.26 -12.92 40.20
C PHE A 167 23.03 -14.15 39.72
N PHE A 168 23.81 -14.83 40.58
CA PHE A 168 24.57 -16.01 40.17
C PHE A 168 23.67 -17.21 39.82
N GLN A 169 22.56 -17.39 40.53
CA GLN A 169 21.59 -18.44 40.20
C GLN A 169 20.95 -18.20 38.83
N LEU A 170 20.45 -16.98 38.59
CA LEU A 170 19.83 -16.62 37.32
C LEU A 170 20.85 -16.57 36.19
N LEU A 171 22.11 -16.18 36.45
CA LEU A 171 23.21 -16.25 35.49
C LEU A 171 23.38 -17.68 34.97
N LEU A 172 23.36 -18.68 35.87
CA LEU A 172 23.45 -20.09 35.49
C LEU A 172 22.20 -20.54 34.71
N VAL A 173 20.99 -20.14 35.13
CA VAL A 173 19.75 -20.48 34.41
C VAL A 173 19.71 -19.84 33.03
N TYR A 174 20.10 -18.57 32.88
CA TYR A 174 20.21 -17.90 31.59
C TYR A 174 21.25 -18.58 30.68
N ALA A 175 22.36 -19.05 31.24
CA ALA A 175 23.39 -19.75 30.47
C ALA A 175 22.92 -21.13 29.97
N LEU A 176 22.12 -21.86 30.76
CA LEU A 176 21.67 -23.22 30.44
C LEU A 176 20.32 -23.26 29.70
N ALA A 177 19.38 -22.40 30.08
CA ALA A 177 17.98 -22.41 29.66
C ALA A 177 17.37 -20.99 29.63
N PRO A 178 17.75 -20.15 28.65
CA PRO A 178 17.33 -18.74 28.59
C PRO A 178 15.82 -18.55 28.46
N SER A 179 15.12 -19.45 27.75
CA SER A 179 13.65 -19.42 27.66
C SER A 179 12.97 -19.63 29.01
N VAL A 180 13.53 -20.49 29.86
CA VAL A 180 13.03 -20.74 31.21
C VAL A 180 13.28 -19.53 32.11
N ALA A 181 14.43 -18.86 31.97
CA ALA A 181 14.74 -17.64 32.70
C ALA A 181 13.76 -16.50 32.37
N LEU A 182 13.42 -16.34 31.09
CA LEU A 182 12.46 -15.32 30.63
C LEU A 182 11.02 -15.66 31.04
N ALA A 183 10.62 -16.92 30.94
CA ALA A 183 9.30 -17.35 31.44
C ALA A 183 9.17 -17.12 32.96
N TYR A 184 10.25 -17.31 33.71
CA TYR A 184 10.31 -16.98 35.12
C TYR A 184 10.16 -15.46 35.37
N ASP A 185 10.85 -14.63 34.59
CA ASP A 185 10.72 -13.17 34.69
C ASP A 185 9.32 -12.66 34.32
N ALA A 186 8.66 -13.31 33.37
CA ALA A 186 7.27 -13.03 33.04
C ALA A 186 6.34 -13.34 34.23
N TYR A 187 6.50 -14.50 34.87
CA TYR A 187 5.74 -14.88 36.05
C TYR A 187 5.99 -13.92 37.22
N ARG A 188 7.25 -13.55 37.46
CA ARG A 188 7.65 -12.58 38.49
C ARG A 188 6.96 -11.23 38.29
N ALA A 189 6.94 -10.73 37.06
CA ALA A 189 6.30 -9.46 36.71
C ALA A 189 4.77 -9.52 36.95
N GLU A 190 4.13 -10.63 36.63
CA GLU A 190 2.71 -10.85 36.90
C GLU A 190 2.38 -10.87 38.40
N GLU A 191 3.21 -11.55 39.21
CA GLU A 191 3.09 -11.51 40.67
C GLU A 191 3.24 -10.09 41.21
N GLN A 192 4.10 -9.28 40.59
CA GLN A 192 4.30 -7.89 40.99
C GLN A 192 3.10 -7.00 40.61
N VAL A 193 2.46 -7.23 39.45
CA VAL A 193 1.17 -6.61 39.08
C VAL A 193 0.10 -6.92 40.15
N PHE A 194 0.05 -8.17 40.62
CA PHE A 194 -0.86 -8.58 41.69
C PHE A 194 -0.56 -7.87 43.01
N ASN A 195 0.72 -7.79 43.42
CA ASN A 195 1.14 -7.10 44.63
C ASN A 195 0.74 -5.61 44.61
N TYR A 196 1.01 -4.90 43.51
CA TYR A 196 0.64 -3.48 43.37
C TYR A 196 -0.88 -3.30 43.38
N SER A 197 -1.62 -4.17 42.69
CA SER A 197 -3.09 -4.14 42.69
C SER A 197 -3.68 -4.33 44.09
N GLN A 198 -3.06 -5.16 44.93
CA GLN A 198 -3.46 -5.30 46.33
C GLN A 198 -3.14 -4.05 47.16
N ALA A 199 -1.95 -3.47 47.02
CA ALA A 199 -1.63 -2.24 47.75
C ALA A 199 -2.58 -1.10 47.41
N ILE A 200 -2.93 -0.94 46.13
CA ILE A 200 -3.91 0.06 45.70
C ILE A 200 -5.26 -0.16 46.41
N ARG A 201 -5.79 -1.39 46.42
CA ARG A 201 -7.04 -1.74 47.13
C ARG A 201 -6.96 -1.49 48.65
N LEU A 202 -5.81 -1.77 49.27
CA LEU A 202 -5.61 -1.58 50.71
C LEU A 202 -5.45 -0.10 51.10
N ILE A 203 -4.87 0.73 50.21
CA ILE A 203 -4.85 2.20 50.35
C ILE A 203 -6.27 2.76 50.24
N GLU A 204 -7.04 2.33 49.23
CA GLU A 204 -8.40 2.83 49.00
C GLU A 204 -9.34 2.49 50.15
N SER A 205 -9.33 1.23 50.61
CA SER A 205 -10.10 0.77 51.77
C SER A 205 -9.68 1.39 53.11
N GLY A 206 -8.59 2.17 53.16
CA GLY A 206 -8.12 2.83 54.38
C GLY A 206 -7.39 1.92 55.37
N ARG A 207 -7.09 0.67 54.98
CA ARG A 207 -6.29 -0.26 55.79
C ARG A 207 -4.81 0.13 55.78
N PHE A 208 -4.31 0.72 54.70
CA PHE A 208 -2.95 1.26 54.61
C PHE A 208 -2.92 2.74 54.99
N LYS A 209 -2.97 3.04 56.29
CA LYS A 209 -3.06 4.40 56.82
C LYS A 209 -1.80 5.22 56.56
N SER A 210 -0.62 4.61 56.55
CA SER A 210 0.64 5.33 56.33
C SER A 210 0.86 5.76 54.86
N TRP A 211 0.22 5.06 53.91
CA TRP A 211 0.36 5.32 52.47
C TRP A 211 -0.82 6.12 51.91
N LYS A 212 -1.97 6.11 52.58
CA LYS A 212 -3.16 6.86 52.18
C LYS A 212 -2.95 8.37 52.38
N GLY A 213 -3.01 9.12 51.28
CA GLY A 213 -2.81 10.58 51.27
C GLY A 213 -1.35 11.03 51.29
N SER A 214 -0.40 10.09 51.32
CA SER A 214 1.03 10.38 51.28
C SER A 214 1.46 10.81 49.87
N ARG A 215 2.33 11.82 49.78
CA ARG A 215 2.89 12.30 48.51
C ARG A 215 3.78 11.24 47.87
N ALA A 216 3.78 11.21 46.54
CA ALA A 216 4.68 10.38 45.74
C ALA A 216 6.15 10.69 46.12
N PRO A 217 7.01 9.67 46.29
CA PRO A 217 8.43 9.89 46.56
C PRO A 217 9.09 10.74 45.48
N GLY A 218 10.04 11.60 45.84
CA GLY A 218 10.73 12.48 44.87
C GLY A 218 11.39 11.70 43.71
N LEU A 219 11.90 10.49 44.00
CA LEU A 219 12.42 9.60 42.96
C LEU A 219 11.33 9.16 41.96
N ALA A 220 10.11 8.89 42.42
CA ALA A 220 8.98 8.53 41.55
C ALA A 220 8.50 9.73 40.72
N VAL A 221 8.48 10.93 41.32
CA VAL A 221 8.14 12.17 40.62
C VAL A 221 9.13 12.45 39.50
N ALA A 222 10.44 12.31 39.78
CA ALA A 222 11.49 12.50 38.78
C ALA A 222 11.47 11.41 37.69
N PHE A 223 11.24 10.15 38.08
CA PHE A 223 11.28 9.01 37.18
C PHE A 223 10.09 8.93 36.22
N TYR A 224 8.89 9.25 36.70
CA TYR A 224 7.65 9.19 35.91
C TYR A 224 7.12 10.57 35.47
N ALA A 225 7.87 11.64 35.73
CA ALA A 225 7.44 13.03 35.51
C ALA A 225 6.03 13.32 36.07
N LEU A 226 5.77 12.89 37.32
CA LEU A 226 4.45 13.03 37.93
C LEU A 226 4.11 14.50 38.23
N PRO A 227 2.85 14.94 38.08
CA PRO A 227 2.41 16.28 38.47
C PRO A 227 2.69 16.60 39.95
N GLU A 228 2.90 17.88 40.26
CA GLU A 228 3.04 18.33 41.65
C GLU A 228 1.81 17.93 42.48
N GLY A 229 2.06 17.23 43.60
CA GLY A 229 0.99 16.75 44.48
C GLY A 229 0.49 15.33 44.21
N SER A 230 1.05 14.60 43.23
CA SER A 230 0.73 13.17 43.05
C SER A 230 0.95 12.33 44.31
N LEU A 231 0.14 11.29 44.47
CA LEU A 231 0.13 10.42 45.66
C LEU A 231 0.92 9.14 45.43
N VAL A 232 1.25 8.43 46.52
CA VAL A 232 1.84 7.08 46.48
C VAL A 232 0.99 6.11 45.65
N ARG A 233 -0.33 6.25 45.69
CA ARG A 233 -1.26 5.47 44.85
C ARG A 233 -0.97 5.64 43.35
N ASP A 234 -0.75 6.87 42.90
CA ASP A 234 -0.51 7.18 41.49
C ASP A 234 0.82 6.58 41.02
N THR A 235 1.82 6.57 41.91
CA THR A 235 3.10 5.88 41.68
C THR A 235 2.92 4.38 41.50
N LEU A 236 2.14 3.72 42.37
CA LEU A 236 1.88 2.27 42.27
C LEU A 236 1.13 1.88 40.99
N LEU A 237 0.25 2.76 40.49
CA LEU A 237 -0.42 2.55 39.20
C LEU A 237 0.57 2.54 38.03
N ARG A 238 1.64 3.35 38.08
CA ARG A 238 2.69 3.35 37.05
C ARG A 238 3.55 2.11 37.10
N MET A 239 4.03 1.77 38.28
CA MET A 239 4.82 0.57 38.50
C MET A 239 4.04 -0.70 38.09
N ARG A 240 2.70 -0.71 38.28
CA ARG A 240 1.82 -1.77 37.79
C ARG A 240 1.78 -1.88 36.27
N ALA A 241 1.73 -0.77 35.55
CA ALA A 241 1.75 -0.79 34.09
C ALA A 241 3.10 -1.27 33.54
N ASP A 242 4.21 -0.82 34.14
CA ASP A 242 5.54 -1.25 33.75
C ASP A 242 5.71 -2.77 33.91
N GLU A 243 5.29 -3.34 35.05
CA GLU A 243 5.38 -4.80 35.25
C GLU A 243 4.43 -5.58 34.33
N ALA A 244 3.26 -5.04 33.96
CA ALA A 244 2.38 -5.68 32.96
C ALA A 244 3.05 -5.70 31.57
N CYS A 245 3.77 -4.65 31.21
CA CYS A 245 4.56 -4.60 29.97
C CYS A 245 5.72 -5.60 30.01
N ILE A 246 6.47 -5.63 31.11
CA ILE A 246 7.58 -6.57 31.33
C ILE A 246 7.09 -8.03 31.25
N HIS A 247 5.92 -8.33 31.81
CA HIS A 247 5.29 -9.65 31.72
C HIS A 247 5.08 -10.08 30.26
N HIS A 248 4.37 -9.27 29.47
CA HIS A 248 4.08 -9.60 28.07
C HIS A 248 5.35 -9.75 27.23
N LEU A 249 6.29 -8.84 27.41
CA LEU A 249 7.57 -8.85 26.71
C LEU A 249 8.34 -10.15 26.97
N ASN A 250 8.45 -10.56 28.24
CA ASN A 250 9.21 -11.75 28.60
C ASN A 250 8.51 -13.06 28.18
N ILE A 251 7.18 -13.11 28.05
CA ILE A 251 6.48 -14.25 27.44
C ILE A 251 6.90 -14.40 25.98
N VAL A 252 6.86 -13.30 25.23
CA VAL A 252 7.24 -13.30 23.80
C VAL A 252 8.70 -13.72 23.64
N LEU A 253 9.59 -13.18 24.47
CA LEU A 253 11.01 -13.53 24.42
C LEU A 253 11.27 -14.99 24.85
N ALA A 254 10.50 -15.55 25.79
CA ALA A 254 10.67 -16.94 26.22
C ALA A 254 10.40 -17.95 25.09
N ASP A 255 9.53 -17.60 24.15
CA ASP A 255 9.22 -18.42 22.98
C ASP A 255 10.29 -18.30 21.86
N LEU A 256 11.23 -17.37 21.99
CA LEU A 256 12.31 -17.12 21.03
C LEU A 256 13.66 -17.67 21.55
N THR A 257 14.50 -18.20 20.64
CA THR A 257 15.84 -18.72 20.99
C THR A 257 16.95 -17.70 20.68
N PRO A 258 17.78 -17.28 21.66
CA PRO A 258 18.88 -16.36 21.43
C PRO A 258 19.90 -16.90 20.41
N GLY A 259 20.07 -16.22 19.27
CA GLY A 259 21.11 -16.49 18.27
C GLY A 259 20.94 -17.75 17.41
N SER A 260 19.76 -18.38 17.37
CA SER A 260 19.52 -19.53 16.47
C SER A 260 19.45 -19.07 15.00
N LYS A 261 20.15 -19.79 14.10
CA LYS A 261 20.20 -19.47 12.66
C LYS A 261 18.86 -19.67 11.92
N ALA A 262 17.85 -20.26 12.58
CA ALA A 262 16.49 -20.31 12.04
C ALA A 262 15.94 -18.91 11.79
N SER A 263 16.41 -17.88 12.52
CA SER A 263 15.86 -16.54 12.38
C SER A 263 16.46 -15.68 11.25
N LEU A 264 17.55 -16.06 10.57
CA LEU A 264 18.41 -15.01 9.98
C LEU A 264 18.95 -15.13 8.55
N GLN A 265 18.85 -16.23 7.80
CA GLN A 265 19.38 -16.22 6.40
C GLN A 265 18.54 -16.94 5.32
N GLY A 266 17.34 -17.43 5.66
CA GLY A 266 16.33 -17.86 4.67
C GLY A 266 14.89 -17.48 5.07
N GLN A 267 14.74 -16.73 6.16
CA GLN A 267 13.46 -16.46 6.82
C GLN A 267 13.28 -14.99 7.23
N GLN A 268 14.01 -14.04 6.62
CA GLN A 268 13.65 -12.61 6.80
C GLN A 268 12.21 -12.32 6.34
N GLN A 269 11.64 -13.17 5.47
CA GLN A 269 10.28 -13.03 4.93
C GLN A 269 9.23 -13.90 5.64
N GLY A 270 9.62 -15.03 6.25
CA GLY A 270 8.72 -15.89 7.02
C GLY A 270 8.46 -15.42 8.46
N ASN A 271 9.44 -14.74 9.07
CA ASN A 271 9.35 -14.27 10.46
C ASN A 271 8.54 -12.98 10.62
N ALA A 272 8.31 -12.25 9.53
CA ALA A 272 7.41 -11.10 9.47
C ALA A 272 5.96 -11.44 9.85
N GLY A 273 5.46 -12.61 9.43
CA GLY A 273 4.14 -13.11 9.82
C GLY A 273 4.07 -13.50 11.31
N GLN A 274 5.16 -13.99 11.89
CA GLN A 274 5.23 -14.29 13.33
C GLN A 274 5.22 -12.99 14.16
N ALA A 275 5.92 -11.94 13.73
CA ALA A 275 5.94 -10.63 14.40
C ALA A 275 4.54 -10.01 14.60
N ALA A 276 3.63 -10.22 13.65
CA ALA A 276 2.28 -9.68 13.69
C ALA A 276 1.35 -10.40 14.69
N HIS A 277 1.62 -11.68 15.00
CA HIS A 277 0.88 -12.45 16.00
C HIS A 277 1.36 -12.23 17.44
N LEU A 278 2.54 -11.65 17.62
CA LEU A 278 3.20 -11.53 18.93
C LEU A 278 2.77 -10.30 19.76
N LEU A 279 1.96 -9.38 19.19
CA LEU A 279 1.54 -8.17 19.88
C LEU A 279 0.01 -7.98 19.83
N PRO A 280 -0.69 -7.92 20.97
CA PRO A 280 -2.05 -7.42 21.06
C PRO A 280 -2.19 -6.03 20.42
N CYS A 281 -3.43 -5.61 20.11
CA CYS A 281 -3.76 -4.33 19.45
C CYS A 281 -3.20 -3.04 20.12
N GLY A 282 -2.48 -3.14 21.25
CA GLY A 282 -1.83 -2.01 21.92
C GLY A 282 -0.55 -2.35 22.69
N CYS A 283 0.25 -3.35 22.29
CA CYS A 283 1.56 -3.57 22.91
C CYS A 283 2.70 -2.95 22.09
N SER A 284 3.60 -2.23 22.77
CA SER A 284 4.83 -1.68 22.19
C SER A 284 6.00 -2.58 22.56
N PRO A 285 6.56 -3.29 21.57
CA PRO A 285 7.94 -2.98 21.22
C PRO A 285 8.18 -3.17 19.71
N LYS A 286 7.47 -2.42 18.86
CA LYS A 286 7.58 -2.50 17.39
C LYS A 286 9.00 -2.13 16.89
N TRP A 287 9.65 -1.17 17.55
CA TRP A 287 11.05 -0.81 17.29
C TRP A 287 12.02 -1.95 17.64
N MET A 288 11.73 -2.72 18.69
CA MET A 288 12.55 -3.87 19.09
C MET A 288 12.40 -5.02 18.09
N LEU A 289 11.19 -5.26 17.57
CA LEU A 289 10.98 -6.23 16.50
C LEU A 289 11.72 -5.81 15.21
N ALA A 290 11.73 -4.51 14.90
CA ALA A 290 12.48 -3.99 13.75
C ALA A 290 13.99 -4.27 13.88
N GLN A 291 14.57 -4.01 15.07
CA GLN A 291 15.96 -4.36 15.37
C GLN A 291 16.22 -5.88 15.40
N LEU A 292 15.30 -6.65 15.97
CA LEU A 292 15.40 -8.11 16.08
C LEU A 292 15.44 -8.80 14.71
N PHE A 293 14.62 -8.33 13.78
CA PHE A 293 14.49 -8.90 12.44
C PHE A 293 15.34 -8.21 11.37
N GLY A 294 16.04 -7.11 11.73
CA GLY A 294 16.88 -6.35 10.81
C GLY A 294 16.08 -5.69 9.69
N VAL A 295 14.86 -5.25 9.99
CA VAL A 295 13.95 -4.58 9.04
C VAL A 295 13.63 -3.17 9.50
N SER A 296 13.12 -2.32 8.62
CA SER A 296 12.74 -0.96 9.00
C SER A 296 11.57 -0.96 9.98
N PHE A 297 11.47 0.07 10.82
CA PHE A 297 10.31 0.28 11.68
C PHE A 297 9.00 0.33 10.87
N ASN A 298 9.02 1.04 9.72
CA ASN A 298 7.88 1.17 8.83
C ASN A 298 7.43 -0.19 8.26
N THR A 299 8.38 -1.12 8.02
CA THR A 299 8.07 -2.50 7.64
C THR A 299 7.29 -3.22 8.74
N VAL A 300 7.76 -3.18 9.99
CA VAL A 300 7.06 -3.81 11.13
C VAL A 300 5.70 -3.18 11.36
N PHE A 301 5.61 -1.85 11.27
CA PHE A 301 4.35 -1.12 11.44
C PHE A 301 3.35 -1.47 10.34
N SER A 302 3.80 -1.57 9.08
CA SER A 302 2.96 -1.96 7.96
C SER A 302 2.46 -3.39 8.09
N LEU A 303 3.31 -4.34 8.47
CA LEU A 303 2.94 -5.74 8.72
C LEU A 303 1.89 -5.86 9.82
N TYR A 304 2.11 -5.14 10.93
CA TYR A 304 1.15 -5.07 12.03
C TYR A 304 -0.20 -4.52 11.57
N SER A 305 -0.19 -3.44 10.79
CA SER A 305 -1.41 -2.82 10.26
C SER A 305 -2.19 -3.78 9.37
N LEU A 306 -1.50 -4.56 8.53
CA LEU A 306 -2.11 -5.59 7.68
C LEU A 306 -2.75 -6.71 8.53
N GLU A 307 -2.06 -7.22 9.56
CA GLU A 307 -2.64 -8.27 10.42
C GLU A 307 -3.86 -7.76 11.19
N VAL A 308 -3.82 -6.52 11.69
CA VAL A 308 -4.99 -5.90 12.34
C VAL A 308 -6.15 -5.78 11.36
N GLN A 309 -5.91 -5.35 10.11
CA GLN A 309 -6.94 -5.31 9.07
C GLN A 309 -7.51 -6.71 8.78
N GLN A 310 -6.65 -7.73 8.63
CA GLN A 310 -7.08 -9.10 8.42
C GLN A 310 -7.86 -9.68 9.60
N ARG A 311 -7.47 -9.34 10.82
CA ARG A 311 -8.20 -9.72 12.04
C ARG A 311 -9.58 -9.11 12.04
N VAL A 312 -9.71 -7.80 11.76
CA VAL A 312 -11.01 -7.13 11.64
C VAL A 312 -11.87 -7.82 10.59
N LEU A 313 -11.34 -8.12 9.40
CA LEU A 313 -12.10 -8.83 8.37
C LEU A 313 -12.61 -10.21 8.85
N ARG A 314 -11.80 -10.94 9.64
CA ARG A 314 -12.18 -12.24 10.20
C ARG A 314 -13.17 -12.14 11.35
N THR A 315 -13.06 -11.15 12.24
CA THR A 315 -13.83 -11.12 13.50
C THR A 315 -14.96 -10.09 13.53
N ASN A 316 -15.00 -9.13 12.60
CA ASN A 316 -16.01 -8.06 12.61
C ASN A 316 -17.45 -8.58 12.57
N HIS A 317 -17.73 -9.70 11.87
CA HIS A 317 -19.07 -10.29 11.87
C HIS A 317 -19.43 -10.92 13.22
N VAL A 318 -18.46 -11.52 13.92
CA VAL A 318 -18.63 -12.09 15.26
C VAL A 318 -18.87 -10.99 16.29
N VAL A 319 -18.04 -9.95 16.29
CA VAL A 319 -18.18 -8.78 17.16
C VAL A 319 -19.52 -8.10 16.91
N LYS A 320 -19.94 -7.96 15.64
CA LYS A 320 -21.25 -7.41 15.28
C LYS A 320 -22.40 -8.27 15.79
N ALA A 321 -22.29 -9.60 15.73
CA ALA A 321 -23.33 -10.51 16.21
C ALA A 321 -23.48 -10.45 17.74
N ALA A 322 -22.38 -10.25 18.48
CA ALA A 322 -22.37 -10.11 19.94
C ALA A 322 -22.54 -8.66 20.42
N MET A 323 -22.90 -7.71 19.54
CA MET A 323 -22.93 -6.28 19.87
C MET A 323 -23.89 -5.95 21.01
N THR A 324 -25.01 -6.66 21.14
CA THR A 324 -25.94 -6.49 22.27
C THR A 324 -25.27 -6.79 23.61
N GLN A 325 -24.46 -7.84 23.69
CA GLN A 325 -23.71 -8.20 24.90
C GLN A 325 -22.62 -7.16 25.21
N HIS A 326 -21.93 -6.70 24.17
CA HIS A 326 -20.89 -5.67 24.28
C HIS A 326 -21.46 -4.32 24.73
N ALA A 327 -22.60 -3.92 24.18
CA ALA A 327 -23.33 -2.73 24.61
C ALA A 327 -23.82 -2.87 26.06
N GLN A 328 -24.31 -4.04 26.47
CA GLN A 328 -24.67 -4.30 27.88
C GLN A 328 -23.48 -4.18 28.82
N ALA A 329 -22.31 -4.72 28.45
CA ALA A 329 -21.09 -4.56 29.24
C ALA A 329 -20.68 -3.08 29.38
N TRP A 330 -20.79 -2.31 28.30
CA TRP A 330 -20.54 -0.87 28.32
C TRP A 330 -21.55 -0.12 29.21
N LEU A 331 -22.85 -0.43 29.09
CA LEU A 331 -23.90 0.11 29.94
C LEU A 331 -23.67 -0.20 31.43
N ALA A 332 -23.15 -1.39 31.74
CA ALA A 332 -22.78 -1.82 33.09
C ALA A 332 -21.52 -1.13 33.65
N GLY A 333 -20.85 -0.28 32.86
CA GLY A 333 -19.72 0.55 33.32
C GLY A 333 -18.35 0.12 32.81
N VAL A 334 -18.25 -0.86 31.90
CA VAL A 334 -16.98 -1.21 31.25
C VAL A 334 -16.60 -0.14 30.24
N ASP A 335 -15.34 0.29 30.25
CA ASP A 335 -14.79 1.26 29.30
C ASP A 335 -14.67 0.68 27.89
N ALA A 336 -14.90 1.51 26.86
CA ALA A 336 -14.90 1.06 25.46
C ALA A 336 -13.52 0.58 24.98
N VAL A 337 -12.43 1.20 25.45
CA VAL A 337 -11.05 0.79 25.15
C VAL A 337 -10.74 -0.54 25.84
N GLN A 338 -11.15 -0.71 27.11
CA GLN A 338 -11.01 -1.98 27.82
C GLN A 338 -11.74 -3.12 27.10
N LEU A 339 -12.96 -2.86 26.64
CA LEU A 339 -13.74 -3.82 25.88
C LEU A 339 -13.05 -4.18 24.56
N ALA A 340 -12.49 -3.20 23.85
CA ALA A 340 -11.71 -3.40 22.63
C ALA A 340 -10.49 -4.31 22.86
N PHE A 341 -9.76 -4.10 23.97
CA PHE A 341 -8.62 -4.94 24.35
C PHE A 341 -9.03 -6.37 24.70
N GLN A 342 -10.12 -6.57 25.44
CA GLN A 342 -10.61 -7.90 25.79
C GLN A 342 -11.04 -8.71 24.55
N LEU A 343 -11.58 -8.01 23.55
CA LEU A 343 -11.98 -8.60 22.29
C LEU A 343 -10.84 -8.71 21.26
N ASP A 344 -9.65 -8.18 21.60
CA ASP A 344 -8.52 -8.03 20.70
C ASP A 344 -8.94 -7.40 19.35
N PHE A 345 -9.70 -6.30 19.44
CA PHE A 345 -10.36 -5.62 18.33
C PHE A 345 -10.03 -4.12 18.33
N PRO A 346 -9.95 -3.44 17.17
CA PRO A 346 -9.55 -2.03 17.15
C PRO A 346 -10.55 -1.10 17.86
N PRO A 347 -10.10 -0.23 18.79
CA PRO A 347 -10.98 0.64 19.57
C PRO A 347 -11.88 1.55 18.73
N CYS A 348 -11.37 2.19 17.67
CA CYS A 348 -12.19 3.07 16.82
C CYS A 348 -13.26 2.28 16.04
N VAL A 349 -12.94 1.06 15.61
CA VAL A 349 -13.89 0.20 14.89
C VAL A 349 -14.97 -0.30 15.84
N LEU A 350 -14.61 -0.73 17.06
CA LEU A 350 -15.57 -1.10 18.10
C LEU A 350 -16.45 0.09 18.48
N MET A 351 -15.86 1.26 18.71
CA MET A 351 -16.59 2.45 19.13
C MET A 351 -17.58 2.91 18.05
N ARG A 352 -17.20 2.83 16.78
CA ARG A 352 -18.14 3.04 15.66
C ARG A 352 -19.34 2.10 15.76
N ARG A 353 -19.13 0.80 16.02
CA ARG A 353 -20.21 -0.19 16.14
C ARG A 353 -21.08 0.04 17.38
N LEU A 354 -20.48 0.44 18.49
CA LEU A 354 -21.21 0.81 19.70
C LEU A 354 -22.10 2.04 19.42
N LEU A 355 -21.57 3.10 18.82
CA LEU A 355 -22.35 4.28 18.46
C LEU A 355 -23.49 3.97 17.47
N GLU A 356 -23.27 3.05 16.51
CA GLU A 356 -24.32 2.54 15.62
C GLU A 356 -25.41 1.77 16.37
N HIS A 357 -25.05 1.02 17.43
CA HIS A 357 -25.96 0.16 18.19
C HIS A 357 -26.74 0.90 19.28
N LEU A 358 -26.15 1.94 19.89
CA LEU A 358 -26.77 2.72 20.98
C LEU A 358 -27.92 3.64 20.52
N GLN A 359 -28.28 3.63 19.22
CA GLN A 359 -29.43 4.34 18.66
C GLN A 359 -29.53 5.83 19.03
N LEU A 360 -28.40 6.52 19.12
CA LEU A 360 -28.28 7.93 19.53
C LEU A 360 -28.89 8.97 18.57
N GLY A 361 -29.65 8.54 17.55
CA GLY A 361 -30.14 9.39 16.46
C GLY A 361 -29.07 9.85 15.48
N LEU A 362 -27.89 9.19 15.48
CA LEU A 362 -26.76 9.54 14.62
C LEU A 362 -26.82 8.77 13.30
N ALA A 363 -26.87 9.50 12.17
CA ALA A 363 -26.59 8.92 10.86
C ALA A 363 -25.11 8.49 10.73
N LYS A 364 -24.80 7.57 9.81
CA LYS A 364 -23.44 7.02 9.63
C LYS A 364 -22.37 8.09 9.37
N GLU A 365 -22.75 9.15 8.65
CA GLU A 365 -21.88 10.29 8.33
C GLU A 365 -21.55 11.09 9.61
N ARG A 366 -22.51 11.23 10.52
CA ARG A 366 -22.32 11.93 11.81
C ARG A 366 -21.42 11.13 12.76
N ILE A 367 -21.51 9.80 12.76
CA ILE A 367 -20.61 8.92 13.54
C ILE A 367 -19.15 9.10 13.08
N THR A 368 -18.92 9.20 11.77
CA THR A 368 -17.58 9.45 11.24
C THR A 368 -17.05 10.82 11.66
N ARG A 369 -17.91 11.85 11.72
CA ARG A 369 -17.56 13.18 12.23
C ARG A 369 -17.21 13.14 13.73
N VAL A 370 -18.00 12.44 14.55
CA VAL A 370 -17.73 12.26 15.99
C VAL A 370 -16.37 11.61 16.22
N LEU A 371 -16.00 10.59 15.45
CA LEU A 371 -14.68 9.96 15.58
C LEU A 371 -13.52 10.87 15.12
N ARG A 372 -13.77 11.85 14.26
CA ARG A 372 -12.77 12.85 13.83
C ARG A 372 -12.68 14.05 14.77
N GLN A 373 -13.80 14.43 15.38
CA GLN A 373 -13.98 15.60 16.22
C GLN A 373 -14.88 15.23 17.41
N PRO A 374 -14.34 14.53 18.44
CA PRO A 374 -15.13 14.06 19.58
C PRO A 374 -15.90 15.16 20.31
N GLU A 375 -15.37 16.39 20.30
CA GLU A 375 -15.97 17.59 20.88
C GLU A 375 -17.32 17.98 20.24
N THR A 376 -17.63 17.46 19.04
CA THR A 376 -18.90 17.72 18.35
C THR A 376 -20.04 16.82 18.83
N LEU A 377 -19.74 15.77 19.61
CA LEU A 377 -20.73 14.79 20.08
C LEU A 377 -21.93 15.44 20.81
N PRO A 378 -21.76 16.40 21.74
CA PRO A 378 -22.88 17.05 22.43
C PRO A 378 -23.89 17.73 21.49
N GLN A 379 -23.43 18.23 20.34
CA GLN A 379 -24.26 18.96 19.38
C GLN A 379 -25.02 18.02 18.43
N LEU A 380 -24.60 16.76 18.35
CA LEU A 380 -25.07 15.80 17.35
C LEU A 380 -26.05 14.75 17.91
N VAL A 381 -26.03 14.50 19.23
CA VAL A 381 -26.89 13.53 19.90
C VAL A 381 -28.30 14.11 20.12
N ALA A 382 -29.33 13.34 19.78
CA ALA A 382 -30.71 13.75 20.02
C ALA A 382 -31.04 13.71 21.53
N PRO A 383 -31.64 14.77 22.13
CA PRO A 383 -31.94 14.81 23.56
C PRO A 383 -32.81 13.64 24.06
N GLU A 384 -33.76 13.20 23.24
CA GLU A 384 -34.65 12.07 23.56
C GLU A 384 -33.90 10.73 23.57
N ALA A 385 -32.98 10.53 22.63
CA ALA A 385 -32.15 9.33 22.58
C ALA A 385 -31.19 9.25 23.78
N LEU A 386 -30.66 10.40 24.22
CA LEU A 386 -29.81 10.47 25.41
C LEU A 386 -30.58 10.10 26.69
N ARG A 387 -31.85 10.51 26.81
CA ARG A 387 -32.72 10.12 27.93
C ARG A 387 -32.98 8.62 27.97
N GLN A 388 -33.31 8.03 26.82
CA GLN A 388 -33.53 6.59 26.71
C GLN A 388 -32.28 5.79 27.09
N LEU A 389 -31.11 6.26 26.65
CA LEU A 389 -29.83 5.65 27.00
C LEU A 389 -29.54 5.75 28.51
N ALA A 390 -29.79 6.91 29.13
CA ALA A 390 -29.58 7.09 30.56
C ALA A 390 -30.45 6.15 31.40
N THR A 391 -31.71 5.96 31.02
CA THR A 391 -32.60 4.97 31.67
C THR A 391 -32.04 3.55 31.56
N ALA A 392 -31.51 3.17 30.40
CA ALA A 392 -30.89 1.86 30.20
C ALA A 392 -29.61 1.67 31.03
N VAL A 393 -28.78 2.71 31.18
CA VAL A 393 -27.58 2.69 32.03
C VAL A 393 -27.96 2.46 33.49
N LEU A 394 -28.94 3.21 34.01
CA LEU A 394 -29.38 3.08 35.40
C LEU A 394 -29.92 1.68 35.70
N ALA A 395 -30.71 1.11 34.78
CA ALA A 395 -31.22 -0.25 34.90
C ALA A 395 -30.10 -1.31 34.88
N ALA A 396 -29.12 -1.18 33.98
CA ALA A 396 -27.99 -2.10 33.88
C ALA A 396 -27.08 -2.05 35.11
N GLN A 397 -26.80 -0.86 35.63
CA GLN A 397 -26.00 -0.67 36.85
C GLN A 397 -26.70 -1.27 38.10
N ALA A 398 -28.03 -1.09 38.21
CA ALA A 398 -28.81 -1.71 39.28
C ALA A 398 -28.78 -3.24 39.21
N ALA A 399 -28.90 -3.82 38.01
CA ALA A 399 -28.82 -5.27 37.80
C ALA A 399 -27.42 -5.83 38.14
N ALA A 400 -26.34 -5.11 37.76
CA ALA A 400 -24.98 -5.49 38.11
C ALA A 400 -24.71 -5.44 39.63
N ALA A 401 -25.25 -4.42 40.32
CA ALA A 401 -25.15 -4.32 41.77
C ALA A 401 -25.91 -5.45 42.49
N ALA A 402 -27.08 -5.85 41.98
CA ALA A 402 -27.84 -6.99 42.51
C ALA A 402 -27.10 -8.34 42.31
N ALA A 403 -26.47 -8.55 41.16
CA ALA A 403 -25.68 -9.75 40.89
C ALA A 403 -24.46 -9.87 41.83
N ALA A 404 -23.75 -8.76 42.06
CA ALA A 404 -22.61 -8.69 42.99
C ALA A 404 -23.02 -8.92 44.46
N GLY A 405 -24.24 -8.55 44.85
CA GLY A 405 -24.79 -8.86 46.17
C GLY A 405 -25.08 -10.35 46.39
N SER A 406 -25.41 -11.10 45.33
CA SER A 406 -25.75 -12.53 45.43
C SER A 406 -24.51 -13.44 45.56
N GLU A 407 -23.37 -13.08 44.97
CA GLU A 407 -22.11 -13.84 45.09
C GLU A 407 -21.51 -13.81 46.51
N ASN A 408 -21.85 -12.81 47.33
CA ASN A 408 -21.42 -12.76 48.73
C ASN A 408 -22.22 -13.69 49.67
N CYS A 409 -23.40 -14.17 49.24
CA CYS A 409 -24.20 -15.13 50.01
C CYS A 409 -23.85 -16.60 49.72
N SER A 410 -23.12 -16.90 48.65
CA SER A 410 -22.79 -18.28 48.24
C SER A 410 -21.38 -18.77 48.63
N ARG A 411 -20.56 -17.93 49.28
CA ARG A 411 -19.23 -18.33 49.83
C ARG A 411 -19.30 -19.09 51.16
N GLY A 412 -20.35 -19.87 51.36
CA GLY A 412 -20.62 -20.68 52.54
C GLY A 412 -20.65 -22.20 52.28
N SER A 413 -20.03 -22.74 51.24
CA SER A 413 -19.79 -24.19 51.10
C SER A 413 -18.82 -24.48 49.94
N GLY A 414 -17.71 -25.15 50.22
CA GLY A 414 -16.67 -25.44 49.24
C GLY A 414 -16.93 -26.68 48.37
N SER A 415 -16.43 -26.68 47.14
CA SER A 415 -15.48 -27.68 46.60
C SER A 415 -15.04 -27.27 45.18
N TYR A 416 -13.77 -27.51 44.87
CA TYR A 416 -13.24 -27.47 43.51
C TYR A 416 -13.55 -28.80 42.81
N ALA A 417 -14.19 -28.76 41.64
CA ALA A 417 -14.21 -29.88 40.70
C ALA A 417 -14.20 -29.35 39.24
N GLY A 418 -13.46 -30.07 38.41
CA GLY A 418 -13.13 -29.73 37.02
C GLY A 418 -14.29 -29.79 36.04
N GLY A 419 -13.97 -29.40 34.81
CA GLY A 419 -14.93 -29.03 33.77
C GLY A 419 -15.91 -30.11 33.32
N SER A 420 -17.07 -29.64 32.88
CA SER A 420 -17.91 -30.22 31.84
C SER A 420 -19.09 -29.28 31.63
N THR A 421 -19.50 -29.14 30.37
CA THR A 421 -20.74 -28.54 29.88
C THR A 421 -21.96 -28.78 30.78
N ALA A 422 -22.76 -27.75 31.04
CA ALA A 422 -24.08 -27.85 31.68
C ALA A 422 -25.06 -26.80 31.10
N PRO A 423 -26.39 -27.04 31.16
CA PRO A 423 -27.32 -26.75 30.08
C PRO A 423 -28.08 -25.41 30.20
N ALA A 424 -28.55 -24.94 29.06
CA ALA A 424 -29.56 -23.89 28.94
C ALA A 424 -30.90 -24.37 29.49
N GLY A 425 -31.44 -23.71 30.52
CA GLY A 425 -32.79 -23.95 31.02
C GLY A 425 -32.95 -23.90 32.54
N ALA A 426 -32.60 -22.78 33.18
CA ALA A 426 -32.99 -22.53 34.58
C ALA A 426 -33.00 -21.04 34.98
N THR A 427 -32.94 -20.10 34.04
CA THR A 427 -32.85 -18.65 34.32
C THR A 427 -34.08 -17.85 33.86
N ALA A 428 -35.05 -18.49 33.20
CA ALA A 428 -36.25 -17.82 32.70
C ALA A 428 -37.30 -17.56 33.81
N ASP A 429 -37.43 -18.46 34.79
CA ASP A 429 -38.50 -18.37 35.81
C ASP A 429 -38.19 -17.40 36.96
N ALA A 430 -36.92 -17.11 37.23
CA ALA A 430 -36.53 -16.09 38.21
C ALA A 430 -36.66 -14.65 37.67
N ALA A 431 -36.51 -14.46 36.36
CA ALA A 431 -36.67 -13.16 35.71
C ALA A 431 -38.14 -12.74 35.56
N ALA A 432 -39.07 -13.70 35.46
CA ALA A 432 -40.50 -13.43 35.39
C ALA A 432 -41.10 -12.96 36.73
N ALA A 433 -40.53 -13.38 37.87
CA ALA A 433 -41.02 -13.00 39.20
C ALA A 433 -40.62 -11.56 39.62
N ALA A 434 -39.52 -11.02 39.08
CA ALA A 434 -39.10 -9.64 39.35
C ALA A 434 -39.88 -8.59 38.54
N ALA A 435 -40.51 -8.99 37.43
CA ALA A 435 -41.30 -8.10 36.56
C ALA A 435 -42.70 -7.75 37.13
N ALA A 436 -43.13 -8.37 38.23
CA ALA A 436 -44.44 -8.12 38.86
C ALA A 436 -44.42 -7.04 39.97
N GLY A 437 -43.26 -6.47 40.29
CA GLY A 437 -43.13 -5.35 41.24
C GLY A 437 -43.15 -4.00 40.52
N GLY A 438 -44.33 -3.42 40.33
CA GLY A 438 -44.53 -2.11 39.68
C GLY A 438 -44.00 -0.91 40.49
N GLY A 439 -42.68 -0.68 40.47
CA GLY A 439 -42.07 0.60 40.85
C GLY A 439 -41.75 1.42 39.60
N SER A 440 -42.28 2.63 39.48
CA SER A 440 -41.95 3.52 38.35
C SER A 440 -40.46 3.83 38.33
N ALA A 441 -39.77 3.52 37.24
CA ALA A 441 -38.40 3.95 37.03
C ALA A 441 -38.34 5.48 37.07
N ALA A 442 -37.58 6.05 38.01
CA ALA A 442 -37.40 7.49 38.13
C ALA A 442 -36.75 8.06 36.86
N GLU A 443 -37.28 9.18 36.34
CA GLU A 443 -36.68 9.85 35.19
C GLU A 443 -35.23 10.30 35.49
N PRO A 444 -34.28 10.13 34.55
CA PRO A 444 -32.89 10.52 34.75
C PRO A 444 -32.75 12.03 34.93
N SER A 445 -31.99 12.45 35.95
CA SER A 445 -31.76 13.86 36.26
C SER A 445 -30.92 14.56 35.17
N PRO A 446 -31.01 15.89 35.02
CA PRO A 446 -30.17 16.64 34.09
C PRO A 446 -28.66 16.40 34.30
N GLU A 447 -28.23 16.26 35.57
CA GLU A 447 -26.85 15.97 35.93
C GLU A 447 -26.40 14.58 35.46
N GLN A 448 -27.29 13.57 35.52
CA GLN A 448 -27.01 12.22 35.01
C GLN A 448 -26.86 12.19 33.48
N LEU A 449 -27.66 13.00 32.77
CA LEU A 449 -27.56 13.14 31.31
C LEU A 449 -26.22 13.77 30.90
N GLU A 450 -25.79 14.81 31.62
CA GLU A 450 -24.50 15.48 31.39
C GLU A 450 -23.32 14.55 31.67
N GLN A 451 -23.36 13.80 32.78
CA GLN A 451 -22.33 12.81 33.12
C GLN A 451 -22.22 11.68 32.08
N LEU A 452 -23.35 11.19 31.56
CA LEU A 452 -23.38 10.17 30.52
C LEU A 452 -22.78 10.68 29.21
N LEU A 453 -23.14 11.89 28.82
CA LEU A 453 -22.60 12.53 27.61
C LEU A 453 -21.09 12.76 27.72
N ALA A 454 -20.63 13.25 28.88
CA ALA A 454 -19.21 13.42 29.17
C ALA A 454 -18.45 12.09 29.17
N ARG A 455 -19.05 11.00 29.68
CA ARG A 455 -18.47 9.65 29.58
C ARG A 455 -18.37 9.20 28.13
N LEU A 456 -19.45 9.33 27.35
CA LEU A 456 -19.46 8.91 25.95
C LEU A 456 -18.41 9.67 25.13
N GLN A 457 -18.26 10.98 25.35
CA GLN A 457 -17.22 11.79 24.72
C GLN A 457 -15.82 11.29 25.10
N ARG A 458 -15.57 11.04 26.39
CA ARG A 458 -14.29 10.55 26.90
C ARG A 458 -13.92 9.18 26.30
N ASP A 459 -14.89 8.28 26.16
CA ASP A 459 -14.68 6.96 25.55
C ASP A 459 -14.36 7.08 24.04
N VAL A 460 -15.02 8.02 23.33
CA VAL A 460 -14.68 8.32 21.93
C VAL A 460 -13.24 8.84 21.83
N GLU A 461 -12.87 9.83 22.64
CA GLU A 461 -11.53 10.41 22.68
C GLU A 461 -10.47 9.35 23.00
N ALA A 462 -10.72 8.51 24.00
CA ALA A 462 -9.82 7.43 24.38
C ALA A 462 -9.65 6.40 23.26
N CYS A 463 -10.74 5.99 22.59
CA CYS A 463 -10.67 5.09 21.45
C CYS A 463 -9.89 5.69 20.27
N VAL A 464 -10.04 7.00 20.01
CA VAL A 464 -9.30 7.73 18.98
C VAL A 464 -7.80 7.79 19.30
N LEU A 465 -7.44 8.09 20.55
CA LEU A 465 -6.05 8.17 21.00
C LEU A 465 -5.36 6.80 21.04
N CYS A 466 -6.09 5.74 21.41
CA CYS A 466 -5.52 4.41 21.58
C CYS A 466 -5.43 3.62 20.26
N ASP A 467 -6.29 3.87 19.28
CA ASP A 467 -6.28 3.13 18.01
C ASP A 467 -5.14 3.60 17.09
N ARG A 468 -4.20 2.70 16.78
CA ARG A 468 -3.02 3.00 15.96
C ARG A 468 -3.18 2.64 14.49
N VAL A 469 -4.35 2.15 14.06
CA VAL A 469 -4.58 1.67 12.68
C VAL A 469 -5.79 2.34 12.03
N TYR A 470 -6.85 2.61 12.79
CA TYR A 470 -8.11 3.17 12.31
C TYR A 470 -8.43 4.54 12.91
N SER A 471 -7.55 5.13 13.73
CA SER A 471 -7.74 6.51 14.19
C SER A 471 -7.60 7.51 13.03
N PRO A 472 -8.26 8.68 13.13
CA PRO A 472 -8.09 9.77 12.17
C PRO A 472 -6.63 10.17 11.94
N ALA A 473 -5.81 10.17 13.00
CA ALA A 473 -4.39 10.48 12.90
C ALA A 473 -3.63 9.43 12.07
N SER A 474 -3.88 8.14 12.34
CA SER A 474 -3.28 7.04 11.57
C SER A 474 -3.71 7.06 10.10
N ASP A 475 -4.97 7.42 9.86
CA ASP A 475 -5.53 7.57 8.51
C ASP A 475 -4.84 8.71 7.75
N ALA A 476 -4.69 9.87 8.39
CA ALA A 476 -3.97 11.01 7.83
C ALA A 476 -2.50 10.69 7.55
N MET A 477 -1.82 9.99 8.47
CA MET A 477 -0.43 9.56 8.27
C MET A 477 -0.28 8.63 7.07
N ARG A 478 -1.18 7.66 6.87
CA ARG A 478 -1.15 6.77 5.70
C ARG A 478 -1.32 7.54 4.40
N HIS A 479 -2.25 8.49 4.35
CA HIS A 479 -2.46 9.33 3.18
C HIS A 479 -1.24 10.20 2.87
N SER A 480 -0.64 10.81 3.91
CA SER A 480 0.58 11.61 3.78
C SER A 480 1.75 10.76 3.28
N ALA A 481 1.93 9.56 3.83
CA ALA A 481 2.99 8.65 3.40
C ALA A 481 2.80 8.22 1.94
N GLY A 482 1.57 7.92 1.50
CA GLY A 482 1.27 7.62 0.11
C GLY A 482 1.76 8.73 -0.84
N HIS A 483 1.40 9.97 -0.53
CA HIS A 483 1.81 11.14 -1.32
C HIS A 483 3.32 11.34 -1.34
N GLU A 484 4.01 11.19 -0.21
CA GLU A 484 5.47 11.29 -0.12
C GLU A 484 6.17 10.26 -1.03
N TYR A 485 5.68 9.03 -1.06
CA TYR A 485 6.25 7.96 -1.88
C TYR A 485 5.94 8.11 -3.38
N GLU A 486 4.80 8.70 -3.74
CA GLU A 486 4.50 9.12 -5.11
C GLU A 486 5.43 10.24 -5.58
N GLU A 487 5.68 11.26 -4.74
CA GLU A 487 6.67 12.30 -5.03
C GLU A 487 8.08 11.74 -5.19
N LYS A 488 8.46 10.78 -4.33
CA LYS A 488 9.74 10.08 -4.41
C LYS A 488 9.88 9.29 -5.73
N LEU A 489 8.82 8.61 -6.17
CA LEU A 489 8.79 7.93 -7.46
C LEU A 489 8.99 8.92 -8.60
N ASN A 490 8.26 10.04 -8.58
CA ASN A 490 8.35 11.07 -9.62
C ASN A 490 9.76 11.67 -9.70
N ALA A 491 10.38 11.97 -8.56
CA ALA A 491 11.76 12.46 -8.50
C ALA A 491 12.76 11.43 -9.05
N ALA A 492 12.58 10.14 -8.73
CA ALA A 492 13.44 9.06 -9.23
C ALA A 492 13.33 8.88 -10.75
N LEU A 493 12.11 8.94 -11.30
CA LEU A 493 11.86 8.88 -12.74
C LEU A 493 12.50 10.06 -13.49
N GLN A 494 12.38 11.27 -12.94
CA GLN A 494 13.02 12.47 -13.50
C GLN A 494 14.54 12.36 -13.48
N ALA A 495 15.13 11.91 -12.36
CA ALA A 495 16.56 11.71 -12.23
C ALA A 495 17.10 10.64 -13.20
N ALA A 496 16.30 9.61 -13.48
CA ALA A 496 16.64 8.57 -14.45
C ALA A 496 16.43 8.98 -15.92
N GLY A 497 15.94 10.20 -16.20
CA GLY A 497 15.64 10.67 -17.56
C GLY A 497 14.51 9.89 -18.24
N VAL A 498 13.68 9.18 -17.46
CA VAL A 498 12.56 8.39 -17.99
C VAL A 498 11.39 9.34 -18.20
N ALA A 499 10.87 9.42 -19.42
CA ALA A 499 9.68 10.20 -19.72
C ALA A 499 8.42 9.47 -19.22
N PHE A 500 7.56 10.14 -18.45
CA PHE A 500 6.33 9.56 -17.90
C PHE A 500 5.17 10.56 -17.86
N TRP A 501 3.98 10.06 -17.59
CA TRP A 501 2.79 10.82 -17.20
C TRP A 501 2.48 10.51 -15.74
N THR A 502 2.23 11.54 -14.94
CA THR A 502 1.75 11.37 -13.56
C THR A 502 0.30 10.93 -13.53
N GLU A 503 -0.14 10.40 -12.39
CA GLU A 503 -1.54 10.04 -12.17
C GLU A 503 -2.51 11.20 -12.49
N ASP A 504 -2.24 12.41 -11.99
CA ASP A 504 -3.06 13.59 -12.23
C ASP A 504 -3.17 13.94 -13.72
N GLN A 505 -2.06 13.82 -14.46
CA GLN A 505 -2.07 14.05 -15.89
C GLN A 505 -2.91 13.00 -16.63
N LEU A 506 -2.88 11.74 -16.19
CA LEU A 506 -3.73 10.69 -16.75
C LEU A 506 -5.21 10.95 -16.44
N ARG A 507 -5.54 11.31 -15.20
CA ARG A 507 -6.91 11.65 -14.78
C ARG A 507 -7.46 12.85 -15.56
N SER A 508 -6.65 13.88 -15.79
CA SER A 508 -7.04 15.05 -16.59
C SER A 508 -7.41 14.71 -18.04
N LYS A 509 -6.90 13.59 -18.57
CA LYS A 509 -7.20 13.08 -19.90
C LYS A 509 -8.40 12.12 -19.93
N GLY A 510 -9.13 11.99 -18.83
CA GLY A 510 -10.32 11.12 -18.73
C GLY A 510 -10.00 9.65 -18.42
N TYR A 511 -8.79 9.33 -17.98
CA TYR A 511 -8.46 7.97 -17.55
C TYR A 511 -8.99 7.74 -16.12
N HIS A 512 -9.79 6.68 -15.94
CA HIS A 512 -10.18 6.19 -14.62
C HIS A 512 -9.29 5.02 -14.21
N LYS A 513 -9.00 4.90 -12.90
CA LYS A 513 -8.10 3.89 -12.30
C LYS A 513 -6.75 3.85 -13.01
N THR A 514 -5.87 4.74 -12.58
CA THR A 514 -4.60 5.06 -13.24
C THR A 514 -3.43 4.63 -12.33
N PRO A 515 -2.33 4.11 -12.90
CA PRO A 515 -1.11 3.90 -12.14
C PRO A 515 -0.51 5.25 -11.73
N ASP A 516 0.30 5.26 -10.67
CA ASP A 516 0.96 6.47 -10.17
C ASP A 516 1.87 7.12 -11.21
N ALA A 517 2.54 6.28 -12.03
CA ALA A 517 3.30 6.73 -13.20
C ALA A 517 3.05 5.82 -14.41
N ARG A 518 2.67 6.42 -15.54
CA ARG A 518 2.66 5.74 -16.85
C ARG A 518 3.87 6.18 -17.66
N LEU A 519 4.76 5.24 -17.98
CA LEU A 519 5.96 5.55 -18.77
C LEU A 519 5.56 5.84 -20.22
N GLN A 520 6.11 6.93 -20.78
CA GLN A 520 5.94 7.30 -22.19
C GLN A 520 6.76 6.36 -23.07
N VAL A 521 7.97 6.04 -22.60
CA VAL A 521 8.85 5.01 -23.16
C VAL A 521 9.01 3.93 -22.08
N PRO A 522 8.54 2.71 -22.33
CA PRO A 522 8.75 1.58 -21.43
C PRO A 522 10.22 1.32 -21.25
N ILE A 523 10.57 0.87 -20.05
CA ILE A 523 11.93 0.49 -19.70
C ILE A 523 12.02 -1.01 -19.52
N ALA A 524 13.17 -1.60 -19.81
CA ALA A 524 13.44 -2.96 -19.34
C ALA A 524 14.07 -2.89 -17.95
N VAL A 525 13.47 -3.56 -16.96
CA VAL A 525 13.99 -3.71 -15.61
C VAL A 525 14.26 -5.19 -15.36
N GLN A 526 15.51 -5.56 -15.08
CA GLN A 526 15.91 -6.97 -14.89
C GLN A 526 15.46 -7.88 -16.06
N GLY A 527 15.52 -7.37 -17.29
CA GLY A 527 15.11 -8.10 -18.50
C GLY A 527 13.59 -8.15 -18.75
N ARG A 528 12.77 -7.53 -17.88
CA ARG A 528 11.31 -7.48 -18.00
C ARG A 528 10.85 -6.09 -18.42
N ILE A 529 9.93 -6.01 -19.37
CA ILE A 529 9.38 -4.73 -19.84
C ILE A 529 8.49 -4.12 -18.74
N VAL A 530 8.67 -2.83 -18.49
CA VAL A 530 7.89 -2.05 -17.53
C VAL A 530 7.27 -0.88 -18.27
N ASN A 531 5.93 -0.85 -18.33
CA ASN A 531 5.14 0.19 -18.97
C ASN A 531 4.60 1.23 -17.99
N TRP A 532 4.32 0.83 -16.77
CA TRP A 532 3.76 1.66 -15.72
C TRP A 532 4.38 1.26 -14.38
N ILE A 533 4.40 2.20 -13.46
CA ILE A 533 4.87 2.00 -12.10
C ILE A 533 3.77 2.42 -11.14
N ASP A 534 3.46 1.54 -10.19
CA ASP A 534 2.54 1.82 -9.08
C ASP A 534 3.31 1.66 -7.77
N SER A 535 3.16 2.62 -6.87
CA SER A 535 3.94 2.81 -5.67
C SER A 535 3.05 2.64 -4.45
N LYS A 536 3.33 1.63 -3.63
CA LYS A 536 2.60 1.35 -2.39
C LYS A 536 3.49 1.64 -1.18
N ALA A 537 3.05 2.59 -0.37
CA ALA A 537 3.63 2.93 0.94
C ALA A 537 3.31 1.87 2.02
N THR A 538 3.40 0.58 1.65
CA THR A 538 3.02 -0.56 2.49
C THR A 538 3.92 -1.76 2.19
N PHE A 539 3.88 -2.76 3.06
CA PHE A 539 4.46 -4.07 2.82
C PHE A 539 3.58 -4.89 1.87
N GLY A 540 4.18 -5.59 0.91
CA GLY A 540 3.49 -6.48 -0.02
C GLY A 540 3.32 -7.88 0.55
N ASP A 541 2.14 -8.19 1.10
CA ASP A 541 1.74 -9.55 1.43
C ASP A 541 0.87 -10.18 0.33
N ASP A 542 0.69 -11.50 0.36
CA ASP A 542 -0.04 -12.25 -0.66
C ASP A 542 -1.50 -11.80 -0.80
N LYS A 543 -2.16 -11.49 0.32
CA LYS A 543 -3.57 -11.13 0.32
C LYS A 543 -3.80 -9.74 -0.24
N LEU A 544 -3.02 -8.75 0.20
CA LEU A 544 -3.06 -7.39 -0.33
C LEU A 544 -2.70 -7.41 -1.81
N HIS A 545 -1.64 -8.12 -2.19
CA HIS A 545 -1.21 -8.17 -3.59
C HIS A 545 -2.30 -8.73 -4.49
N ARG A 546 -2.91 -9.88 -4.17
CA ARG A 546 -4.03 -10.44 -4.94
C ARG A 546 -5.23 -9.49 -5.03
N GLN A 547 -5.56 -8.81 -3.94
CA GLN A 547 -6.65 -7.84 -3.94
C GLN A 547 -6.35 -6.68 -4.89
N GLN A 548 -5.15 -6.11 -4.82
CA GLN A 548 -4.72 -5.03 -5.72
C GLN A 548 -4.65 -5.49 -7.18
N THR A 549 -4.21 -6.74 -7.42
CA THR A 549 -4.20 -7.34 -8.76
C THR A 549 -5.60 -7.37 -9.37
N ALA A 550 -6.60 -7.87 -8.63
CA ALA A 550 -7.99 -7.91 -9.09
C ALA A 550 -8.63 -6.51 -9.22
N ASP A 551 -8.32 -5.58 -8.31
CA ASP A 551 -8.96 -4.27 -8.27
C ASP A 551 -8.35 -3.27 -9.27
N GLN A 552 -7.04 -3.37 -9.51
CA GLN A 552 -6.20 -2.37 -10.19
C GLN A 552 -5.26 -3.00 -11.23
N TYR A 553 -4.32 -3.87 -10.83
CA TYR A 553 -3.18 -4.20 -11.68
C TYR A 553 -3.56 -4.97 -12.95
N GLU A 554 -4.53 -5.89 -12.91
CA GLU A 554 -5.02 -6.55 -14.14
C GLU A 554 -5.53 -5.54 -15.16
N ARG A 555 -6.17 -4.46 -14.71
CA ARG A 555 -6.65 -3.39 -15.60
C ARG A 555 -5.50 -2.62 -16.21
N TYR A 556 -4.43 -2.39 -15.43
CA TYR A 556 -3.23 -1.74 -15.94
C TYR A 556 -2.52 -2.63 -16.94
N VAL A 557 -2.36 -3.92 -16.64
CA VAL A 557 -1.76 -4.91 -17.56
C VAL A 557 -2.55 -4.99 -18.86
N ASN A 558 -3.88 -5.14 -18.78
CA ASN A 558 -4.73 -5.23 -19.97
C ASN A 558 -4.69 -3.95 -20.82
N ARG A 559 -4.49 -2.78 -20.20
CA ARG A 559 -4.53 -1.48 -20.89
C ARG A 559 -3.18 -1.00 -21.39
N PHE A 560 -2.13 -1.27 -20.62
CA PHE A 560 -0.82 -0.66 -20.77
C PHE A 560 0.30 -1.67 -20.95
N GLY A 561 0.03 -2.96 -20.79
CA GLY A 561 1.04 -4.02 -20.79
C GLY A 561 1.70 -4.21 -19.42
N PRO A 562 2.77 -5.03 -19.35
CA PRO A 562 3.45 -5.37 -18.11
C PRO A 562 3.98 -4.16 -17.34
N GLY A 563 3.96 -4.21 -16.01
CA GLY A 563 4.35 -3.08 -15.16
C GLY A 563 5.19 -3.45 -13.95
N LEU A 564 5.47 -2.45 -13.13
CA LEU A 564 6.27 -2.56 -11.91
C LEU A 564 5.45 -2.05 -10.72
N VAL A 565 5.40 -2.82 -9.65
CA VAL A 565 4.85 -2.37 -8.37
C VAL A 565 5.99 -2.24 -7.37
N ILE A 566 6.10 -1.07 -6.76
CA ILE A 566 7.10 -0.79 -5.71
C ILE A 566 6.40 -0.84 -4.35
N TYR A 567 6.73 -1.85 -3.54
CA TYR A 567 6.34 -1.93 -2.14
C TYR A 567 7.46 -1.35 -1.25
N TRP A 568 7.37 -0.06 -0.91
CA TRP A 568 8.46 0.67 -0.24
C TRP A 568 8.84 0.16 1.14
N HIS A 569 8.04 -0.72 1.74
CA HIS A 569 8.34 -1.36 3.02
C HIS A 569 8.76 -2.82 2.88
N GLY A 570 8.97 -3.32 1.65
CA GLY A 570 9.32 -4.70 1.34
C GLY A 570 8.12 -5.55 0.91
N TYR A 571 8.37 -6.76 0.42
CA TYR A 571 7.35 -7.72 -0.01
C TYR A 571 7.82 -9.17 0.17
N LEU A 572 6.89 -10.13 0.13
CA LEU A 572 7.23 -11.56 0.12
C LEU A 572 7.79 -11.97 -1.25
N ALA A 573 9.00 -12.55 -1.31
CA ALA A 573 9.64 -12.87 -2.59
C ALA A 573 8.81 -13.82 -3.47
N ASP A 574 8.04 -14.72 -2.84
CA ASP A 574 7.14 -15.65 -3.52
C ASP A 574 6.02 -14.98 -4.32
N LEU A 575 5.82 -13.66 -4.16
CA LEU A 575 4.84 -12.90 -4.94
C LEU A 575 5.36 -12.53 -6.33
N ASN A 576 6.67 -12.47 -6.53
CA ASN A 576 7.27 -12.06 -7.80
C ASN A 576 7.32 -13.23 -8.81
N ARG A 577 6.18 -13.91 -8.99
CA ARG A 577 6.00 -15.06 -9.88
C ARG A 577 5.16 -14.73 -11.13
N ASP A 578 4.47 -13.61 -11.13
CA ASP A 578 3.70 -13.13 -12.28
C ASP A 578 4.65 -12.49 -13.30
N ASP A 579 4.59 -12.93 -14.56
CA ASP A 579 5.38 -12.38 -15.67
C ASP A 579 4.93 -10.96 -16.09
N ASN A 580 3.71 -10.55 -15.76
CA ASN A 580 3.17 -9.25 -16.13
C ASN A 580 3.42 -8.14 -15.11
N VAL A 581 3.64 -8.47 -13.84
CA VAL A 581 3.89 -7.48 -12.79
C VAL A 581 5.20 -7.82 -12.07
N LEU A 582 6.21 -6.98 -12.27
CA LEU A 582 7.45 -7.04 -11.52
C LEU A 582 7.23 -6.40 -10.15
N LEU A 583 7.75 -7.02 -9.09
CA LEU A 583 7.75 -6.45 -7.74
C LEU A 583 9.15 -5.99 -7.35
N MET A 584 9.25 -4.80 -6.78
CA MET A 584 10.47 -4.28 -6.16
C MET A 584 10.15 -3.57 -4.84
N ASP A 585 11.17 -3.35 -4.01
CA ASP A 585 11.08 -2.59 -2.75
C ASP A 585 11.74 -1.20 -2.84
N ARG A 586 12.28 -0.88 -4.02
CA ARG A 586 12.90 0.39 -4.37
C ARG A 586 12.73 0.66 -5.86
N PHE A 587 12.98 1.91 -6.26
CA PHE A 587 13.16 2.24 -7.66
C PHE A 587 14.41 1.54 -8.24
N PRO A 588 14.36 1.01 -9.47
CA PRO A 588 15.50 0.34 -10.11
C PRO A 588 16.68 1.31 -10.31
N THR A 589 17.91 0.79 -10.20
CA THR A 589 19.12 1.59 -10.46
C THR A 589 19.33 1.78 -11.97
N ALA A 590 20.19 2.73 -12.35
CA ALA A 590 20.53 2.95 -13.76
C ALA A 590 21.07 1.69 -14.47
N GLU A 591 21.77 0.80 -13.75
CA GLU A 591 22.28 -0.47 -14.29
C GLU A 591 21.16 -1.50 -14.52
N GLU A 592 20.06 -1.40 -13.78
CA GLU A 592 18.90 -2.28 -13.90
C GLU A 592 17.92 -1.83 -15.00
N ILE A 593 18.00 -0.56 -15.43
CA ILE A 593 17.13 0.07 -16.44
C ILE A 593 17.81 0.03 -17.82
N ALA A 594 17.23 -0.68 -18.78
CA ALA A 594 17.71 -0.73 -20.16
C ALA A 594 16.69 -0.10 -21.14
N VAL A 595 16.93 1.15 -21.54
CA VAL A 595 16.48 1.74 -22.81
C VAL A 595 17.60 2.66 -23.28
N ALA A 596 18.41 2.20 -24.22
CA ALA A 596 19.58 2.93 -24.68
C ALA A 596 19.83 2.70 -26.17
N VAL A 597 20.29 3.75 -26.85
CA VAL A 597 20.97 3.63 -28.14
C VAL A 597 22.24 2.83 -27.87
N ALA A 598 22.38 1.68 -28.53
CA ALA A 598 23.48 0.74 -28.30
C ALA A 598 24.37 0.63 -29.54
N GLN A 599 25.68 0.49 -29.33
CA GLN A 599 26.62 0.14 -30.40
C GLN A 599 26.55 -1.38 -30.65
N GLN A 600 26.45 -1.77 -31.91
CA GLN A 600 26.51 -3.16 -32.34
C GLN A 600 27.48 -3.32 -33.52
N PRO A 601 28.09 -4.51 -33.70
CA PRO A 601 28.87 -4.79 -34.90
C PRO A 601 28.02 -4.67 -36.16
N ILE A 602 28.59 -4.12 -37.24
CA ILE A 602 27.93 -4.10 -38.54
C ILE A 602 27.80 -5.55 -39.02
N PRO A 603 26.59 -6.00 -39.42
CA PRO A 603 26.40 -7.36 -39.90
C PRO A 603 27.09 -7.57 -41.26
N GLU A 604 27.72 -8.73 -41.45
CA GLU A 604 28.24 -9.14 -42.75
C GLU A 604 27.14 -9.87 -43.55
N PRO A 605 26.88 -9.50 -44.82
CA PRO A 605 25.83 -10.13 -45.60
C PRO A 605 26.20 -11.56 -46.00
N GLY A 606 25.29 -12.50 -45.70
CA GLY A 606 25.42 -13.91 -46.07
C GLY A 606 25.13 -14.20 -47.56
N GLN A 607 25.05 -15.49 -47.90
CA GLN A 607 24.74 -15.93 -49.26
C GLN A 607 23.33 -15.46 -49.69
N GLY A 608 23.23 -14.74 -50.80
CA GLY A 608 21.99 -14.18 -51.31
C GLY A 608 21.43 -13.00 -50.48
N GLU A 609 22.21 -12.47 -49.55
CA GLU A 609 21.84 -11.31 -48.74
C GLU A 609 22.52 -10.03 -49.23
N VAL A 610 21.94 -8.90 -48.84
CA VAL A 610 22.43 -7.56 -49.13
C VAL A 610 22.47 -6.78 -47.82
N LEU A 611 23.61 -6.12 -47.57
CA LEU A 611 23.76 -5.16 -46.50
C LEU A 611 23.20 -3.82 -46.96
N VAL A 612 22.17 -3.34 -46.26
CA VAL A 612 21.53 -2.05 -46.50
C VAL A 612 21.95 -1.08 -45.42
N ARG A 613 22.48 0.08 -45.83
CA ARG A 613 22.70 1.22 -44.93
C ARG A 613 21.45 2.07 -44.91
N MET A 614 20.79 2.13 -43.76
CA MET A 614 19.53 2.86 -43.57
C MET A 614 19.78 4.37 -43.64
N LYS A 615 18.92 5.09 -44.35
CA LYS A 615 19.00 6.56 -44.48
C LYS A 615 17.93 7.26 -43.68
N LEU A 616 16.68 6.79 -43.79
CA LEU A 616 15.51 7.37 -43.12
C LEU A 616 14.55 6.27 -42.65
N ARG A 617 14.06 6.41 -41.42
CA ARG A 617 13.00 5.57 -40.86
C ARG A 617 11.89 6.44 -40.27
N PRO A 618 10.63 6.27 -40.68
CA PRO A 618 9.54 6.98 -40.03
C PRO A 618 9.23 6.41 -38.64
N CYS A 619 8.64 7.24 -37.79
CA CYS A 619 7.97 6.81 -36.56
C CYS A 619 6.46 6.68 -36.80
N ASN A 620 5.94 5.45 -36.83
CA ASN A 620 4.52 5.13 -36.87
C ASN A 620 3.96 4.88 -35.46
N PRO A 621 2.64 5.04 -35.25
CA PRO A 621 2.00 4.60 -34.01
C PRO A 621 2.27 3.13 -33.69
N ALA A 622 2.33 2.27 -34.71
CA ALA A 622 2.66 0.86 -34.54
C ALA A 622 4.10 0.64 -34.03
N ASP A 623 5.07 1.48 -34.40
CA ASP A 623 6.43 1.42 -33.85
C ASP A 623 6.42 1.76 -32.35
N LEU A 624 5.61 2.74 -31.93
CA LEU A 624 5.44 3.06 -30.52
C LEU A 624 4.81 1.89 -29.76
N PHE A 625 3.80 1.23 -30.33
CA PHE A 625 3.21 0.03 -29.75
C PHE A 625 4.21 -1.14 -29.68
N SER A 626 5.12 -1.26 -30.65
CA SER A 626 6.23 -2.23 -30.64
C SER A 626 7.18 -1.96 -29.48
N VAL A 627 7.60 -0.69 -29.31
CA VAL A 627 8.42 -0.29 -28.17
C VAL A 627 7.70 -0.58 -26.85
N GLN A 628 6.39 -0.34 -26.79
CA GLN A 628 5.51 -0.64 -25.65
C GLN A 628 5.31 -2.13 -25.34
N GLY A 629 5.72 -3.03 -26.24
CA GLY A 629 5.51 -4.46 -26.10
C GLY A 629 4.03 -4.89 -26.23
N VAL A 630 3.16 -3.99 -26.71
CA VAL A 630 1.71 -4.26 -26.87
C VAL A 630 1.34 -4.55 -28.33
N TYR A 631 2.25 -4.35 -29.28
CA TYR A 631 1.97 -4.60 -30.70
C TYR A 631 2.12 -6.08 -31.05
N PRO A 632 1.04 -6.78 -31.49
CA PRO A 632 1.13 -8.20 -31.80
C PRO A 632 2.03 -8.52 -33.01
N GLY A 633 2.27 -7.55 -33.89
CA GLY A 633 3.10 -7.70 -35.09
C GLY A 633 4.60 -7.56 -34.87
N PHE A 634 5.04 -7.28 -33.64
CA PHE A 634 6.45 -7.20 -33.27
C PHE A 634 6.67 -7.96 -31.97
N LYS A 635 7.16 -9.20 -32.10
CA LYS A 635 7.41 -10.13 -31.00
C LYS A 635 8.81 -10.71 -31.14
N PRO A 636 9.85 -9.99 -30.67
CA PRO A 636 11.22 -10.49 -30.76
C PRO A 636 11.38 -11.77 -29.94
N ASP A 637 12.18 -12.73 -30.44
CA ASP A 637 12.46 -13.99 -29.74
C ASP A 637 13.28 -13.77 -28.45
N SER A 638 14.05 -12.68 -28.39
CA SER A 638 14.81 -12.25 -27.22
C SER A 638 15.02 -10.74 -27.20
N LEU A 639 15.29 -10.19 -26.01
CA LEU A 639 15.71 -8.80 -25.83
C LEU A 639 17.23 -8.74 -25.55
N PRO A 640 17.94 -7.68 -25.98
CA PRO A 640 17.42 -6.46 -26.63
C PRO A 640 16.98 -6.67 -28.09
N ALA A 641 15.99 -5.90 -28.52
CA ALA A 641 15.47 -5.90 -29.89
C ALA A 641 15.45 -4.47 -30.47
N VAL A 642 15.56 -4.36 -31.79
CA VAL A 642 15.55 -3.10 -32.53
C VAL A 642 14.13 -2.84 -33.08
N PRO A 643 13.46 -1.72 -32.72
CA PRO A 643 12.16 -1.35 -33.27
C PRO A 643 12.24 -0.79 -34.70
N GLY A 644 11.08 -0.45 -35.27
CA GLY A 644 10.97 0.16 -36.61
C GLY A 644 10.46 -0.82 -37.66
N LEU A 645 9.28 -0.55 -38.22
CA LEU A 645 8.59 -1.43 -39.18
C LEU A 645 8.97 -1.16 -40.64
N GLU A 646 9.33 0.06 -40.98
CA GLU A 646 9.62 0.48 -42.36
C GLU A 646 10.76 1.51 -42.43
N GLY A 647 11.23 1.78 -43.64
CA GLY A 647 12.27 2.76 -43.89
C GLY A 647 12.83 2.61 -45.30
N MET A 648 13.83 3.41 -45.61
CA MET A 648 14.59 3.31 -46.85
C MET A 648 16.08 3.40 -46.56
N GLY A 649 16.87 2.73 -47.40
CA GLY A 649 18.33 2.75 -47.34
C GLY A 649 18.97 2.73 -48.72
N VAL A 650 20.28 2.56 -48.71
CA VAL A 650 21.08 2.28 -49.91
C VAL A 650 21.79 0.95 -49.74
N VAL A 651 22.02 0.25 -50.85
CA VAL A 651 22.86 -0.95 -50.85
C VAL A 651 24.29 -0.55 -50.48
N GLU A 652 24.77 -1.05 -49.35
CA GLU A 652 26.15 -0.83 -48.90
C GLU A 652 27.08 -1.90 -49.46
N LYS A 653 26.65 -3.17 -49.42
CA LYS A 653 27.46 -4.32 -49.87
C LYS A 653 26.57 -5.50 -50.24
N ASN A 654 26.92 -6.20 -51.32
CA ASN A 654 26.27 -7.45 -51.70
C ASN A 654 27.00 -8.66 -51.11
N GLY A 655 26.26 -9.59 -50.54
CA GLY A 655 26.77 -10.90 -50.14
C GLY A 655 26.97 -11.84 -51.34
N PRO A 656 27.62 -12.99 -51.14
CA PRO A 656 27.86 -13.96 -52.22
C PRO A 656 26.55 -14.38 -52.90
N GLY A 657 26.45 -14.20 -54.21
CA GLY A 657 25.26 -14.61 -54.99
C GLY A 657 24.11 -13.58 -55.04
N ALA A 658 24.23 -12.43 -54.37
CA ALA A 658 23.34 -11.28 -54.59
C ALA A 658 23.88 -10.41 -55.74
N ASN A 659 23.08 -10.22 -56.79
CA ASN A 659 23.52 -9.57 -58.04
C ASN A 659 22.45 -8.70 -58.73
N LYS A 660 21.26 -8.56 -58.15
CA LYS A 660 20.14 -7.77 -58.67
C LYS A 660 20.31 -6.27 -58.43
N PHE A 661 20.94 -5.87 -57.33
CA PHE A 661 21.13 -4.45 -56.96
C PHE A 661 22.60 -4.04 -56.96
N LYS A 662 22.86 -2.78 -57.29
CA LYS A 662 24.21 -2.20 -57.26
C LYS A 662 24.46 -1.47 -55.93
N GLU A 663 25.70 -1.46 -55.46
CA GLU A 663 26.13 -0.61 -54.35
C GLU A 663 25.76 0.86 -54.62
N GLY A 664 25.29 1.55 -53.59
CA GLY A 664 24.74 2.91 -53.66
C GLY A 664 23.29 3.00 -54.15
N GLN A 665 22.69 1.91 -54.67
CA GLN A 665 21.32 1.95 -55.17
C GLN A 665 20.31 2.12 -54.03
N ARG A 666 19.32 3.01 -54.22
CA ARG A 666 18.24 3.27 -53.26
C ARG A 666 17.26 2.09 -53.23
N VAL A 667 16.97 1.59 -52.02
CA VAL A 667 16.13 0.42 -51.80
C VAL A 667 15.20 0.58 -50.59
N THR A 668 14.06 -0.11 -50.62
CA THR A 668 13.13 -0.29 -49.50
C THR A 668 12.59 -1.72 -49.49
N ALA A 669 11.75 -2.07 -48.52
CA ALA A 669 11.12 -3.39 -48.40
C ALA A 669 9.71 -3.28 -47.80
N ALA A 670 8.91 -4.34 -47.96
CA ALA A 670 7.49 -4.35 -47.60
C ALA A 670 7.00 -5.67 -46.97
N PRO A 671 7.22 -5.90 -45.66
CA PRO A 671 8.15 -5.20 -44.76
C PRO A 671 9.59 -5.69 -44.94
N PHE A 672 10.53 -5.11 -44.19
CA PHE A 672 11.85 -5.74 -43.99
C PHE A 672 11.68 -7.08 -43.25
N PRO A 673 12.18 -8.22 -43.77
CA PRO A 673 11.97 -9.53 -43.15
C PRO A 673 12.56 -9.66 -41.73
N SER A 674 13.60 -8.87 -41.45
CA SER A 674 14.30 -8.82 -40.15
C SER A 674 13.42 -8.27 -39.01
N VAL A 675 12.41 -7.46 -39.33
CA VAL A 675 11.51 -6.82 -38.36
C VAL A 675 10.80 -7.86 -37.49
N VAL A 676 10.34 -8.97 -38.10
CA VAL A 676 9.62 -10.04 -37.38
C VAL A 676 10.53 -10.76 -36.37
N LYS A 677 11.85 -10.74 -36.60
CA LYS A 677 12.86 -11.36 -35.73
C LYS A 677 13.44 -10.39 -34.68
N GLY A 678 12.78 -9.24 -34.45
CA GLY A 678 13.29 -8.23 -33.52
C GLY A 678 14.43 -7.36 -34.06
N GLN A 679 14.66 -7.37 -35.38
CA GLN A 679 15.70 -6.59 -36.05
C GLN A 679 15.04 -5.57 -36.99
N GLY A 680 14.37 -4.58 -36.37
CA GLY A 680 13.66 -3.50 -37.05
C GLY A 680 14.59 -2.47 -37.70
N THR A 681 14.00 -1.43 -38.27
CA THR A 681 14.70 -0.46 -39.12
C THR A 681 15.45 0.63 -38.36
N TRP A 682 15.20 0.83 -37.06
CA TRP A 682 15.83 1.88 -36.24
C TRP A 682 17.29 1.55 -35.85
N GLN A 683 18.10 1.18 -36.84
CA GLN A 683 19.53 0.88 -36.76
C GLN A 683 20.23 1.29 -38.06
N GLN A 684 21.55 1.50 -38.03
CA GLN A 684 22.28 2.06 -39.17
C GLN A 684 22.42 1.08 -40.34
N TYR A 685 22.52 -0.22 -40.05
CA TYR A 685 22.76 -1.26 -41.06
C TYR A 685 21.83 -2.46 -40.85
N LEU A 686 21.40 -3.07 -41.93
CA LEU A 686 20.54 -4.25 -41.93
C LEU A 686 21.02 -5.23 -43.02
N SER A 687 21.30 -6.47 -42.66
CA SER A 687 21.47 -7.55 -43.65
C SER A 687 20.11 -8.21 -43.91
N VAL A 688 19.69 -8.26 -45.17
CA VAL A 688 18.42 -8.88 -45.58
C VAL A 688 18.55 -9.66 -46.89
N PRO A 689 17.71 -10.68 -47.14
CA PRO A 689 17.68 -11.38 -48.42
C PRO A 689 17.42 -10.43 -49.59
N GLU A 690 18.19 -10.57 -50.68
CA GLU A 690 18.08 -9.72 -51.87
C GLU A 690 16.65 -9.70 -52.45
N ALA A 691 15.96 -10.84 -52.39
CA ALA A 691 14.60 -11.01 -52.89
C ALA A 691 13.55 -10.17 -52.15
N ALA A 692 13.86 -9.68 -50.94
CA ALA A 692 12.95 -8.84 -50.16
C ALA A 692 13.03 -7.35 -50.53
N LEU A 693 14.08 -6.93 -51.24
CA LEU A 693 14.32 -5.54 -51.59
C LEU A 693 13.56 -5.11 -52.85
N LEU A 694 13.12 -3.85 -52.83
CA LEU A 694 12.46 -3.15 -53.93
C LEU A 694 13.30 -1.92 -54.31
N PRO A 695 13.55 -1.68 -55.61
CA PRO A 695 14.25 -0.48 -56.04
C PRO A 695 13.36 0.76 -55.80
N VAL A 696 13.97 1.85 -55.36
CA VAL A 696 13.28 3.15 -55.24
C VAL A 696 13.55 3.95 -56.53
N PRO A 697 12.51 4.30 -57.30
CA PRO A 697 12.66 5.13 -58.50
C PRO A 697 13.20 6.54 -58.21
N ASP A 698 13.89 7.15 -59.17
CA ASP A 698 14.51 8.47 -59.02
C ASP A 698 13.49 9.61 -58.78
N ASN A 699 12.27 9.45 -59.30
CA ASN A 699 11.18 10.39 -59.10
C ASN A 699 10.44 10.25 -57.75
N VAL A 700 10.80 9.25 -56.94
CA VAL A 700 10.27 9.09 -55.58
C VAL A 700 11.29 9.68 -54.60
N SER A 701 10.87 10.62 -53.74
CA SER A 701 11.75 11.21 -52.72
C SER A 701 12.11 10.21 -51.61
N ASP A 702 13.18 10.48 -50.85
CA ASP A 702 13.59 9.61 -49.73
C ASP A 702 12.52 9.55 -48.63
N GLU A 703 11.88 10.67 -48.28
CA GLU A 703 10.79 10.68 -47.29
C GLU A 703 9.56 9.88 -47.75
N ALA A 704 9.25 9.91 -49.05
CA ALA A 704 8.17 9.12 -49.61
C ALA A 704 8.52 7.63 -49.63
N ALA A 705 9.75 7.29 -50.02
CA ALA A 705 10.26 5.93 -50.02
C ALA A 705 10.35 5.33 -48.60
N ALA A 706 10.71 6.15 -47.61
CA ALA A 706 10.77 5.73 -46.21
C ALA A 706 9.40 5.35 -45.65
N GLN A 707 8.32 5.94 -46.18
CA GLN A 707 6.93 5.70 -45.80
C GLN A 707 6.20 4.75 -46.75
N PHE A 708 6.92 4.07 -47.65
CA PHE A 708 6.35 3.29 -48.75
C PHE A 708 5.36 2.20 -48.30
N PHE A 709 5.65 1.56 -47.17
CA PHE A 709 5.03 0.29 -46.82
C PHE A 709 3.76 0.45 -45.98
N VAL A 710 3.83 1.10 -44.83
CA VAL A 710 2.76 1.02 -43.83
C VAL A 710 1.52 1.78 -44.29
N ASN A 711 1.60 3.10 -44.42
CA ASN A 711 0.43 3.92 -44.71
C ASN A 711 -0.08 3.77 -46.16
N PRO A 712 0.76 3.80 -47.21
CA PRO A 712 0.27 3.72 -48.58
C PRO A 712 -0.40 2.38 -48.91
N VAL A 713 0.19 1.26 -48.46
CA VAL A 713 -0.39 -0.07 -48.69
C VAL A 713 -1.70 -0.22 -47.90
N THR A 714 -1.76 0.29 -46.67
CA THR A 714 -3.01 0.32 -45.89
C THR A 714 -4.09 1.16 -46.57
N ALA A 715 -3.75 2.35 -47.09
CA ALA A 715 -4.71 3.22 -47.77
C ALA A 715 -5.33 2.53 -48.98
N VAL A 716 -4.52 1.92 -49.86
CA VAL A 716 -5.03 1.15 -51.01
C VAL A 716 -5.78 -0.09 -50.55
N GLY A 717 -5.33 -0.76 -49.49
CA GLY A 717 -6.00 -1.90 -48.88
C GLY A 717 -7.43 -1.59 -48.44
N PHE A 718 -7.67 -0.43 -47.83
CA PHE A 718 -9.02 0.01 -47.44
C PHE A 718 -9.98 0.06 -48.62
N TYR A 719 -9.58 0.69 -49.73
CA TYR A 719 -10.43 0.78 -50.92
C TYR A 719 -10.67 -0.58 -51.56
N ARG A 720 -9.68 -1.48 -51.56
CA ARG A 720 -9.83 -2.84 -52.09
C ARG A 720 -10.74 -3.71 -51.25
N VAL A 721 -10.66 -3.60 -49.91
CA VAL A 721 -11.50 -4.37 -48.98
C VAL A 721 -12.94 -3.85 -48.99
N LEU A 722 -13.14 -2.52 -48.92
CA LEU A 722 -14.48 -1.93 -48.92
C LEU A 722 -15.13 -1.94 -50.31
N GLY A 723 -14.34 -1.92 -51.38
CA GLY A 723 -14.85 -1.91 -52.76
C GLY A 723 -15.77 -0.71 -53.05
N VAL A 724 -15.46 0.47 -52.50
CA VAL A 724 -16.33 1.65 -52.60
C VAL A 724 -16.47 2.10 -54.06
N PRO A 725 -17.69 2.12 -54.63
CA PRO A 725 -17.91 2.55 -56.00
C PRO A 725 -17.61 4.03 -56.21
N LYS A 726 -17.27 4.39 -57.45
CA LYS A 726 -17.14 5.79 -57.87
C LYS A 726 -18.44 6.56 -57.56
N GLY A 727 -18.32 7.72 -56.94
CA GLY A 727 -19.41 8.61 -56.57
C GLY A 727 -20.06 8.33 -55.20
N GLU A 728 -19.77 7.17 -54.58
CA GLU A 728 -20.23 6.83 -53.23
C GLU A 728 -19.34 7.46 -52.14
N TRP A 729 -19.85 7.46 -50.91
CA TRP A 729 -19.22 8.15 -49.77
C TRP A 729 -18.45 7.21 -48.85
N LEU A 730 -17.16 7.49 -48.64
CA LEU A 730 -16.32 6.86 -47.62
C LEU A 730 -16.18 7.79 -46.42
N LEU A 731 -16.60 7.33 -45.24
CA LEU A 731 -16.43 8.05 -43.98
C LEU A 731 -15.08 7.67 -43.33
N SER A 732 -14.31 8.63 -42.82
CA SER A 732 -13.05 8.33 -42.14
C SER A 732 -12.83 9.25 -40.95
N ASN A 733 -12.52 8.67 -39.80
CA ASN A 733 -12.02 9.42 -38.65
C ASN A 733 -10.49 9.49 -38.62
N ALA A 734 -9.95 10.34 -37.75
CA ALA A 734 -8.52 10.69 -37.74
C ALA A 734 -8.02 11.16 -39.13
N ALA A 735 -8.86 11.92 -39.84
CA ALA A 735 -8.59 12.29 -41.24
C ALA A 735 -7.38 13.23 -41.39
N SER A 736 -7.04 13.97 -40.34
CA SER A 736 -5.81 14.78 -40.28
C SER A 736 -4.56 13.98 -39.87
N SER A 737 -4.58 12.65 -39.97
CA SER A 737 -3.37 11.81 -39.86
C SER A 737 -2.64 11.72 -41.21
N THR A 738 -1.42 11.19 -41.21
CA THR A 738 -0.69 10.91 -42.47
C THR A 738 -1.49 9.95 -43.36
N LEU A 739 -2.05 8.89 -42.78
CA LEU A 739 -2.87 7.92 -43.50
C LEU A 739 -4.19 8.51 -44.01
N GLY A 740 -4.88 9.31 -43.19
CA GLY A 740 -6.14 9.97 -43.58
C GLY A 740 -5.98 10.89 -44.79
N ARG A 741 -4.87 11.63 -44.87
CA ARG A 741 -4.53 12.44 -46.06
C ARG A 741 -4.37 11.59 -47.32
N MET A 742 -3.72 10.43 -47.21
CA MET A 742 -3.57 9.50 -48.35
C MET A 742 -4.92 8.94 -48.80
N VAL A 743 -5.83 8.64 -47.86
CA VAL A 743 -7.20 8.22 -48.17
C VAL A 743 -7.92 9.31 -48.96
N ILE A 744 -7.84 10.57 -48.54
CA ILE A 744 -8.44 11.70 -49.26
C ILE A 744 -7.92 11.81 -50.70
N GLN A 745 -6.60 11.77 -50.88
CA GLN A 745 -5.98 11.89 -52.20
C GLN A 745 -6.38 10.73 -53.13
N LEU A 746 -6.43 9.50 -52.60
CA LEU A 746 -6.91 8.33 -53.33
C LEU A 746 -8.38 8.43 -53.69
N GLY A 747 -9.23 8.91 -52.77
CA GLY A 747 -10.64 9.17 -53.02
C GLY A 747 -10.84 10.09 -54.22
N LYS A 748 -10.13 11.23 -54.23
CA LYS A 748 -10.12 12.16 -55.37
C LYS A 748 -9.69 11.50 -56.68
N LYS A 749 -8.58 10.73 -56.66
CA LYS A 749 -8.07 10.04 -57.86
C LYS A 749 -9.05 9.01 -58.41
N TRP A 750 -9.69 8.24 -57.55
CA TRP A 750 -10.62 7.16 -57.94
C TRP A 750 -12.07 7.62 -58.07
N GLY A 751 -12.35 8.89 -57.76
CA GLY A 751 -13.68 9.47 -57.80
C GLY A 751 -14.61 8.95 -56.72
N VAL A 752 -14.06 8.50 -55.59
CA VAL A 752 -14.82 8.16 -54.38
C VAL A 752 -14.90 9.39 -53.50
N LYS A 753 -16.11 9.76 -53.07
CA LYS A 753 -16.31 10.95 -52.23
C LYS A 753 -15.93 10.64 -50.79
N THR A 754 -15.36 11.60 -50.07
CA THR A 754 -14.86 11.41 -48.70
C THR A 754 -15.54 12.32 -47.68
N ILE A 755 -15.94 11.75 -46.54
CA ILE A 755 -16.40 12.49 -45.35
C ILE A 755 -15.35 12.32 -44.27
N ASN A 756 -14.72 13.42 -43.87
CA ASN A 756 -13.47 13.40 -43.11
C ASN A 756 -13.68 14.00 -41.72
N LEU A 757 -13.53 13.19 -40.68
CA LEU A 757 -13.79 13.63 -39.30
C LEU A 757 -12.52 14.19 -38.66
N VAL A 758 -12.63 15.40 -38.12
CA VAL A 758 -11.59 16.07 -37.34
C VAL A 758 -12.16 16.59 -36.02
N ARG A 759 -11.29 16.79 -35.03
CA ARG A 759 -11.69 17.30 -33.70
C ARG A 759 -11.68 18.82 -33.58
N SER A 760 -11.15 19.52 -34.59
CA SER A 760 -11.02 20.98 -34.58
C SER A 760 -10.92 21.50 -36.01
N SER A 761 -11.41 22.71 -36.23
CA SER A 761 -11.44 23.39 -37.53
C SER A 761 -10.07 23.69 -38.15
N HIS A 762 -8.97 23.61 -37.39
CA HIS A 762 -7.61 23.95 -37.85
C HIS A 762 -7.16 23.24 -39.14
N HIS A 763 -7.59 22.00 -39.38
CA HIS A 763 -7.17 21.23 -40.56
C HIS A 763 -8.18 21.26 -41.72
N VAL A 764 -9.30 21.98 -41.60
CA VAL A 764 -10.38 21.93 -42.60
C VAL A 764 -9.89 22.40 -43.97
N GLU A 765 -9.30 23.60 -44.05
CA GLU A 765 -8.79 24.16 -45.30
C GLU A 765 -7.71 23.30 -45.93
N GLU A 766 -6.79 22.77 -45.10
CA GLU A 766 -5.73 21.86 -45.53
C GLU A 766 -6.30 20.58 -46.15
N LEU A 767 -7.27 19.94 -45.50
CA LEU A 767 -7.88 18.70 -46.00
C LEU A 767 -8.71 18.95 -47.26
N LYS A 768 -9.44 20.07 -47.36
CA LYS A 768 -10.16 20.48 -48.57
C LYS A 768 -9.21 20.69 -49.74
N ALA A 769 -8.06 21.35 -49.53
CA ALA A 769 -7.02 21.52 -50.55
C ALA A 769 -6.45 20.19 -51.06
N LEU A 770 -6.34 19.19 -50.19
CA LEU A 770 -5.91 17.82 -50.56
C LEU A 770 -6.96 17.04 -51.35
N GLY A 771 -8.22 17.49 -51.36
CA GLY A 771 -9.32 16.85 -52.10
C GLY A 771 -10.44 16.30 -51.25
N ALA A 772 -10.53 16.64 -49.96
CA ALA A 772 -11.65 16.22 -49.12
C ALA A 772 -12.96 16.79 -49.67
N ASP A 773 -13.95 15.95 -49.93
CA ASP A 773 -15.27 16.41 -50.37
C ASP A 773 -16.02 17.07 -49.23
N GLU A 774 -16.02 16.42 -48.06
CA GLU A 774 -16.62 16.94 -46.83
C GLU A 774 -15.69 16.75 -45.62
N VAL A 775 -15.73 17.72 -44.71
CA VAL A 775 -15.00 17.69 -43.43
C VAL A 775 -15.99 18.03 -42.33
N ILE A 776 -16.09 17.17 -41.32
CA ILE A 776 -16.98 17.37 -40.16
C ILE A 776 -16.12 17.60 -38.93
N VAL A 777 -16.39 18.69 -38.22
CA VAL A 777 -15.71 19.02 -36.96
C VAL A 777 -16.52 18.45 -35.81
N THR A 778 -16.13 17.29 -35.29
CA THR A 778 -16.95 16.50 -34.35
C THR A 778 -17.13 17.16 -32.97
N SER A 779 -16.43 18.26 -32.68
CA SER A 779 -16.65 19.09 -31.49
C SER A 779 -17.76 20.12 -31.67
N GLU A 780 -18.16 20.40 -32.91
CA GLU A 780 -19.08 21.48 -33.28
C GLU A 780 -20.37 20.94 -33.92
N GLU A 781 -20.30 19.75 -34.54
CA GLU A 781 -21.39 19.16 -35.31
C GLU A 781 -21.82 17.78 -34.79
N ASP A 782 -23.11 17.44 -34.94
CA ASP A 782 -23.57 16.06 -34.75
C ASP A 782 -23.20 15.20 -35.96
N LEU A 783 -22.31 14.23 -35.72
CA LEU A 783 -21.78 13.35 -36.77
C LEU A 783 -22.87 12.61 -37.54
N VAL A 784 -23.83 11.99 -36.86
CA VAL A 784 -24.80 11.09 -37.50
C VAL A 784 -25.77 11.90 -38.35
N GLN A 785 -26.25 13.02 -37.81
CA GLN A 785 -27.12 13.94 -38.54
C GLN A 785 -26.41 14.51 -39.77
N ARG A 786 -25.18 15.00 -39.60
CA ARG A 786 -24.44 15.63 -40.69
C ARG A 786 -24.13 14.64 -41.82
N VAL A 787 -23.77 13.40 -41.50
CA VAL A 787 -23.57 12.35 -42.51
C VAL A 787 -24.89 12.05 -43.24
N LYS A 788 -26.04 12.02 -42.56
CA LYS A 788 -27.34 11.84 -43.22
C LYS A 788 -27.64 12.99 -44.18
N GLU A 789 -27.36 14.23 -43.81
CA GLU A 789 -27.55 15.39 -44.72
C GLU A 789 -26.68 15.27 -45.97
N ILE A 790 -25.38 14.98 -45.81
CA ILE A 790 -24.42 14.83 -46.91
C ILE A 790 -24.81 13.69 -47.86
N THR A 791 -25.30 12.58 -47.31
CA THR A 791 -25.57 11.34 -48.05
C THR A 791 -27.02 11.21 -48.52
N GLY A 792 -27.87 12.22 -48.30
CA GLY A 792 -29.30 12.17 -48.64
C GLY A 792 -30.06 11.11 -47.84
N GLY A 793 -29.69 10.91 -46.58
CA GLY A 793 -30.30 9.99 -45.63
C GLY A 793 -29.81 8.55 -45.69
N LYS A 794 -28.96 8.19 -46.67
CA LYS A 794 -28.51 6.80 -46.87
C LYS A 794 -27.46 6.35 -45.85
N GLY A 795 -26.63 7.27 -45.34
CA GLY A 795 -25.41 6.94 -44.62
C GLY A 795 -24.23 6.67 -45.56
N ALA A 796 -23.01 6.62 -45.01
CA ALA A 796 -21.79 6.37 -45.78
C ALA A 796 -21.74 4.92 -46.29
N TYR A 797 -21.17 4.68 -47.48
CA TYR A 797 -21.03 3.35 -48.09
C TYR A 797 -20.25 2.38 -47.19
N GLY A 798 -19.14 2.89 -46.66
CA GLY A 798 -18.32 2.23 -45.66
C GLY A 798 -17.58 3.28 -44.84
N ALA A 799 -16.92 2.84 -43.77
CA ALA A 799 -16.19 3.73 -42.88
C ALA A 799 -14.83 3.18 -42.43
N LEU A 800 -13.93 4.10 -42.09
CA LEU A 800 -12.62 3.83 -41.51
C LEU A 800 -12.56 4.39 -40.09
N GLU A 801 -12.22 3.54 -39.12
CA GLU A 801 -12.20 3.85 -37.69
C GLU A 801 -10.82 3.55 -37.09
N CYS A 802 -10.25 4.52 -36.38
CA CYS A 802 -8.93 4.41 -35.74
C CYS A 802 -8.87 4.96 -34.30
N VAL A 803 -9.98 5.39 -33.72
CA VAL A 803 -9.99 6.18 -32.48
C VAL A 803 -10.42 5.33 -31.28
N GLY A 804 -11.48 4.53 -31.41
CA GLY A 804 -12.07 3.80 -30.30
C GLY A 804 -12.95 4.66 -29.37
N GLY A 805 -13.47 4.08 -28.29
CA GLY A 805 -14.39 4.75 -27.38
C GLY A 805 -15.79 4.98 -27.97
N ASP A 806 -16.43 6.08 -27.61
CA ASP A 806 -17.84 6.35 -27.97
C ASP A 806 -18.02 6.77 -29.44
N ILE A 807 -16.97 7.28 -30.09
CA ILE A 807 -17.06 7.72 -31.50
C ILE A 807 -17.28 6.54 -32.44
N THR A 808 -16.79 5.34 -32.09
CA THR A 808 -16.98 4.12 -32.88
C THR A 808 -18.48 3.82 -33.08
N GLY A 809 -19.29 3.92 -32.02
CA GLY A 809 -20.74 3.74 -32.12
C GLY A 809 -21.41 4.73 -33.08
N LYS A 810 -20.97 5.99 -33.07
CA LYS A 810 -21.50 7.02 -33.98
C LYS A 810 -21.07 6.79 -35.44
N VAL A 811 -19.84 6.33 -35.67
CA VAL A 811 -19.36 5.95 -37.02
C VAL A 811 -20.15 4.77 -37.56
N VAL A 812 -20.42 3.77 -36.73
CA VAL A 812 -21.28 2.61 -37.08
C VAL A 812 -22.70 3.08 -37.42
N GLU A 813 -23.27 3.98 -36.62
CA GLU A 813 -24.62 4.51 -36.88
C GLU A 813 -24.71 5.36 -38.16
N ALA A 814 -23.66 6.12 -38.46
CA ALA A 814 -23.53 6.95 -39.66
C ALA A 814 -23.26 6.14 -40.96
N THR A 815 -22.90 4.87 -40.84
CA THR A 815 -22.70 3.96 -41.97
C THR A 815 -24.05 3.44 -42.47
N ARG A 816 -24.21 3.25 -43.78
CA ARG A 816 -25.47 2.80 -44.41
C ARG A 816 -25.80 1.35 -44.07
N ASP A 817 -27.03 0.93 -44.38
CA ASP A 817 -27.47 -0.46 -44.23
C ASP A 817 -26.59 -1.41 -45.06
N ASN A 818 -26.21 -2.53 -44.45
CA ASN A 818 -25.25 -3.50 -44.97
C ASN A 818 -23.86 -2.93 -45.31
N GLY A 819 -23.55 -1.71 -44.87
CA GLY A 819 -22.23 -1.10 -45.00
C GLY A 819 -21.22 -1.73 -44.05
N GLU A 820 -19.94 -1.47 -44.32
CA GLU A 820 -18.83 -2.06 -43.56
C GLU A 820 -17.93 -0.96 -42.97
N VAL A 821 -17.59 -1.14 -41.69
CA VAL A 821 -16.69 -0.28 -40.93
C VAL A 821 -15.42 -1.07 -40.64
N LEU A 822 -14.28 -0.57 -41.12
CA LEU A 822 -12.96 -1.13 -40.84
C LEU A 822 -12.33 -0.42 -39.65
N ILE A 823 -12.18 -1.14 -38.54
CA ILE A 823 -11.36 -0.71 -37.40
C ILE A 823 -9.91 -1.10 -37.69
N TYR A 824 -9.00 -0.12 -37.72
CA TYR A 824 -7.59 -0.35 -38.03
C TYR A 824 -6.62 0.20 -36.98
N GLY A 825 -7.12 0.78 -35.89
CA GLY A 825 -6.32 1.27 -34.78
C GLY A 825 -7.16 1.75 -33.60
N ALA A 826 -6.50 2.17 -32.53
CA ALA A 826 -7.10 2.54 -31.26
C ALA A 826 -6.34 3.75 -30.65
N MET A 827 -6.46 4.93 -31.28
CA MET A 827 -5.69 6.12 -30.89
C MET A 827 -6.09 6.71 -29.53
N ALA A 828 -7.35 6.58 -29.11
CA ALA A 828 -7.85 7.12 -27.85
C ALA A 828 -8.17 6.04 -26.82
N ALA A 829 -8.76 4.92 -27.25
CA ALA A 829 -9.12 3.81 -26.37
C ALA A 829 -9.03 2.47 -27.11
N PHE A 830 -8.57 1.43 -26.39
CA PHE A 830 -8.57 0.04 -26.87
C PHE A 830 -9.94 -0.64 -26.78
N ASP A 831 -10.87 -0.02 -26.05
CA ASP A 831 -12.28 -0.43 -25.95
C ASP A 831 -13.18 0.58 -26.67
N PHE A 832 -14.38 0.15 -27.06
CA PHE A 832 -15.39 1.03 -27.66
C PHE A 832 -16.81 0.62 -27.23
N THR A 833 -17.74 1.57 -27.33
CA THR A 833 -19.18 1.32 -27.18
C THR A 833 -19.84 1.33 -28.55
N CYS A 834 -20.73 0.36 -28.81
CA CYS A 834 -21.43 0.25 -30.07
C CYS A 834 -22.91 -0.10 -29.84
N PRO A 835 -23.85 0.67 -30.41
CA PRO A 835 -25.27 0.32 -30.36
C PRO A 835 -25.54 -1.03 -31.06
N ILE A 836 -26.35 -1.88 -30.43
CA ILE A 836 -26.78 -3.16 -31.01
C ILE A 836 -27.63 -2.99 -32.28
N PRO A 837 -28.59 -2.03 -32.36
CA PRO A 837 -29.52 -1.97 -33.49
C PRO A 837 -28.90 -1.83 -34.89
N PRO A 838 -27.86 -0.99 -35.13
CA PRO A 838 -27.20 -0.93 -36.44
C PRO A 838 -26.56 -2.26 -36.87
N LEU A 839 -25.97 -3.00 -35.93
CA LEU A 839 -25.35 -4.30 -36.22
C LEU A 839 -26.42 -5.37 -36.49
N LEU A 840 -27.46 -5.42 -35.64
CA LEU A 840 -28.47 -6.47 -35.67
C LEU A 840 -29.53 -6.27 -36.77
N PHE A 841 -30.08 -5.06 -36.90
CA PHE A 841 -31.25 -4.79 -37.75
C PHE A 841 -30.92 -4.10 -39.07
N ARG A 842 -29.80 -3.37 -39.14
CA ARG A 842 -29.35 -2.69 -40.37
C ARG A 842 -28.23 -3.46 -41.10
N GLY A 843 -27.74 -4.56 -40.52
CA GLY A 843 -26.71 -5.41 -41.12
C GLY A 843 -25.34 -4.73 -41.25
N VAL A 844 -25.08 -3.65 -40.49
CA VAL A 844 -23.78 -2.98 -40.52
C VAL A 844 -22.71 -3.93 -39.98
N LYS A 845 -21.61 -4.07 -40.70
CA LYS A 845 -20.49 -4.93 -40.30
C LYS A 845 -19.39 -4.08 -39.66
N LEU A 846 -18.88 -4.54 -38.53
CA LEU A 846 -17.72 -3.98 -37.87
C LEU A 846 -16.60 -5.02 -37.89
N HIS A 847 -15.54 -4.75 -38.64
CA HIS A 847 -14.48 -5.72 -38.91
C HIS A 847 -13.09 -5.09 -38.72
N GLY A 848 -12.14 -5.88 -38.24
CA GLY A 848 -10.76 -5.43 -38.07
C GLY A 848 -9.98 -5.43 -39.38
N PHE A 849 -9.23 -4.38 -39.67
CA PHE A 849 -8.25 -4.35 -40.74
C PHE A 849 -6.84 -4.35 -40.15
N TRP A 850 -6.05 -5.36 -40.49
CA TRP A 850 -4.64 -5.41 -40.14
C TRP A 850 -3.80 -5.70 -41.37
N LEU A 851 -2.77 -4.86 -41.59
CA LEU A 851 -1.94 -4.87 -42.81
C LEU A 851 -1.26 -6.23 -43.05
N ALA A 852 -0.76 -6.89 -42.00
CA ALA A 852 -0.08 -8.17 -42.14
C ALA A 852 -1.02 -9.29 -42.64
N PRO A 853 -2.19 -9.55 -42.02
CA PRO A 853 -3.20 -10.46 -42.58
C PRO A 853 -3.69 -10.08 -43.98
N PHE A 854 -3.88 -8.79 -44.27
CA PHE A 854 -4.28 -8.33 -45.60
C PHE A 854 -3.24 -8.69 -46.67
N LEU A 855 -1.96 -8.47 -46.42
CA LEU A 855 -0.91 -8.88 -47.35
C LEU A 855 -0.79 -10.41 -47.44
N GLY A 856 -1.03 -11.12 -46.32
CA GLY A 856 -1.04 -12.58 -46.25
C GLY A 856 -2.15 -13.23 -47.09
N SER A 857 -3.27 -12.54 -47.31
CA SER A 857 -4.37 -13.06 -48.14
C SER A 857 -4.15 -12.91 -49.65
N LEU A 858 -3.18 -12.10 -50.07
CA LEU A 858 -2.82 -11.90 -51.47
C LEU A 858 -1.84 -12.96 -51.97
N THR A 859 -2.01 -13.41 -53.22
CA THR A 859 -0.99 -14.22 -53.90
C THR A 859 0.30 -13.42 -54.13
N GLY A 860 1.42 -14.11 -54.40
CA GLY A 860 2.70 -13.44 -54.67
C GLY A 860 2.61 -12.40 -55.80
N ASP A 861 1.90 -12.72 -56.89
CA ASP A 861 1.68 -11.80 -58.00
C ASP A 861 0.78 -10.62 -57.65
N GLN A 862 -0.29 -10.84 -56.87
CA GLN A 862 -1.16 -9.77 -56.41
C GLN A 862 -0.43 -8.81 -55.49
N ARG A 863 0.41 -9.34 -54.58
CA ARG A 863 1.26 -8.55 -53.70
C ARG A 863 2.25 -7.73 -54.50
N ARG A 864 2.96 -8.34 -55.45
CA ARG A 864 3.92 -7.63 -56.32
C ARG A 864 3.25 -6.48 -57.09
N LYS A 865 2.11 -6.73 -57.75
CA LYS A 865 1.35 -5.70 -58.48
C LYS A 865 0.89 -4.56 -57.58
N LEU A 866 0.46 -4.86 -56.36
CA LEU A 866 0.11 -3.83 -55.37
C LEU A 866 1.30 -2.94 -55.04
N LEU A 867 2.47 -3.53 -54.76
CA LEU A 867 3.67 -2.78 -54.41
C LEU A 867 4.18 -1.92 -55.58
N GLU A 868 4.09 -2.42 -56.81
CA GLU A 868 4.37 -1.65 -58.05
C GLU A 868 3.39 -0.47 -58.22
N GLU A 869 2.11 -0.69 -57.96
CA GLU A 869 1.08 0.36 -57.98
C GLU A 869 1.39 1.45 -56.94
N ILE A 870 1.75 1.08 -55.71
CA ILE A 870 2.12 2.05 -54.67
C ILE A 870 3.32 2.89 -55.11
N MET A 871 4.37 2.29 -55.66
CA MET A 871 5.53 3.05 -56.16
C MET A 871 5.13 4.03 -57.26
N THR A 872 4.22 3.63 -58.14
CA THR A 872 3.69 4.50 -59.20
C THR A 872 2.91 5.68 -58.61
N LEU A 873 2.04 5.43 -57.63
CA LEU A 873 1.24 6.46 -56.96
C LEU A 873 2.10 7.47 -56.17
N LEU A 874 3.22 7.02 -55.60
CA LEU A 874 4.18 7.91 -54.95
C LEU A 874 4.99 8.71 -55.99
N GLY A 875 5.40 8.06 -57.08
CA GLY A 875 6.25 8.68 -58.09
C GLY A 875 5.54 9.68 -59.00
N ASP A 876 4.23 9.51 -59.23
CA ASP A 876 3.40 10.46 -60.00
C ASP A 876 2.75 11.54 -59.12
N GLY A 877 2.96 11.49 -57.80
CA GLY A 877 2.42 12.44 -56.82
C GLY A 877 0.94 12.25 -56.48
N SER A 878 0.29 11.19 -56.99
CA SER A 878 -1.10 10.84 -56.67
C SER A 878 -1.33 10.65 -55.18
N ILE A 879 -0.34 10.11 -54.48
CA ILE A 879 -0.27 10.10 -53.03
C ILE A 879 1.02 10.81 -52.65
N SER A 880 0.91 11.82 -51.80
CA SER A 880 2.07 12.54 -51.27
C SER A 880 2.11 12.35 -49.75
N PRO A 881 2.99 11.47 -49.25
CA PRO A 881 3.16 11.28 -47.81
C PRO A 881 3.51 12.60 -47.14
N TYR A 882 2.96 12.80 -45.94
CA TYR A 882 3.21 13.99 -45.15
C TYR A 882 4.70 14.05 -44.77
N THR A 883 5.35 15.16 -45.04
CA THR A 883 6.74 15.39 -44.67
C THR A 883 6.85 15.71 -43.17
N GLY A 884 8.06 15.85 -42.64
CA GLY A 884 8.21 16.38 -41.30
C GLY A 884 9.62 16.42 -40.75
N THR A 885 9.73 16.28 -39.43
CA THR A 885 10.94 16.59 -38.67
C THR A 885 11.87 15.40 -38.60
N HIS A 886 13.16 15.65 -38.79
CA HIS A 886 14.21 14.64 -38.73
C HIS A 886 14.94 14.72 -37.39
N PHE A 887 15.25 13.55 -36.84
CA PHE A 887 16.00 13.38 -35.61
C PHE A 887 17.16 12.41 -35.88
N PRO A 888 18.39 12.73 -35.46
CA PRO A 888 19.49 11.78 -35.58
C PRO A 888 19.22 10.53 -34.71
N LEU A 889 19.81 9.39 -35.08
CA LEU A 889 19.58 8.11 -34.41
C LEU A 889 19.86 8.13 -32.89
N ASP A 890 20.86 8.89 -32.45
CA ASP A 890 21.18 9.09 -31.03
C ASP A 890 20.11 9.90 -30.26
N LYS A 891 19.20 10.56 -30.99
CA LYS A 891 18.02 11.28 -30.49
C LYS A 891 16.70 10.56 -30.81
N ALA A 892 16.74 9.24 -31.00
CA ALA A 892 15.52 8.45 -31.25
C ALA A 892 14.45 8.63 -30.16
N SER A 893 14.84 8.86 -28.89
CA SER A 893 13.91 9.17 -27.80
C SER A 893 13.09 10.45 -28.06
N ASP A 894 13.73 11.49 -28.58
CA ASP A 894 13.07 12.76 -28.90
C ASP A 894 12.07 12.57 -30.06
N ALA A 895 12.43 11.76 -31.06
CA ALA A 895 11.53 11.40 -32.16
C ALA A 895 10.29 10.64 -31.68
N ILE A 896 10.45 9.74 -30.72
CA ILE A 896 9.36 8.99 -30.08
C ILE A 896 8.45 9.94 -29.29
N SER A 897 9.02 10.79 -28.43
CA SER A 897 8.28 11.75 -27.64
C SER A 897 7.51 12.74 -28.51
N GLU A 898 8.13 13.25 -29.58
CA GLU A 898 7.46 14.13 -30.54
C GLU A 898 6.33 13.38 -31.28
N THR A 899 6.53 12.11 -31.60
CA THR A 899 5.52 11.27 -32.26
C THR A 899 4.27 11.06 -31.40
N ALA A 900 4.42 11.00 -30.09
CA ALA A 900 3.33 10.82 -29.14
C ALA A 900 2.52 12.10 -28.87
N LYS A 901 3.02 13.29 -29.26
CA LYS A 901 2.32 14.56 -29.00
C LYS A 901 1.06 14.70 -29.86
N PRO A 902 -0.05 15.18 -29.28
CA PRO A 902 -1.23 15.55 -30.06
C PRO A 902 -0.93 16.77 -30.93
N ARG A 903 -1.60 16.88 -32.09
CA ARG A 903 -1.52 18.03 -33.01
C ARG A 903 -0.11 18.31 -33.57
N ARG A 904 0.74 17.29 -33.71
CA ARG A 904 2.03 17.45 -34.39
C ARG A 904 1.86 17.85 -35.86
N GLY A 905 2.72 18.73 -36.34
CA GLY A 905 2.66 19.34 -37.67
C GLY A 905 3.31 18.53 -38.79
N GLY A 906 3.83 17.31 -38.52
CA GLY A 906 4.61 16.53 -39.47
C GLY A 906 4.79 15.06 -39.07
N LYS A 907 5.35 14.26 -39.99
CA LYS A 907 5.90 12.94 -39.70
C LYS A 907 7.24 13.09 -38.96
N CYS A 908 7.54 12.24 -37.98
CA CYS A 908 8.87 12.21 -37.38
C CYS A 908 9.70 11.13 -38.07
N PHE A 909 10.93 11.46 -38.42
CA PHE A 909 11.91 10.55 -39.02
C PHE A 909 13.14 10.41 -38.13
N ILE A 910 13.69 9.20 -38.09
CA ILE A 910 15.00 8.92 -37.55
C ILE A 910 15.99 8.82 -38.71
N GLU A 911 16.98 9.69 -38.73
CA GLU A 911 18.02 9.77 -39.76
C GLU A 911 19.39 9.32 -39.24
N GLY A 912 20.26 8.89 -40.15
CA GLY A 912 21.62 8.46 -39.85
C GLY A 912 21.84 6.96 -39.79
#